data_AF-A0AAU6BVS9-F1
#
_entry.id   AF-A0AAU6BVS9-F1
#
_cell.length_a   1.000
_cell.length_b   1.000
_cell.length_c   1.000
_cell.angle_alpha   90.00
_cell.angle_beta   90.00
_cell.angle_gamma   90.00
#
_symmetry.space_group_name_H-M   'P 1'
#
loop_
_entity.id
_entity.type
_entity.pdbx_description
1 polymer ?
#
loop_
_entity_poly.entity_id
_entity_poly.type
_entity_poly.pdbx_seq_one_letter_code
_entity_poly.pdbx_strand_id
1 'polypeptide(L)'
;MARSLAPLPEESLPGFLLRLAFRLNRSPGRIAELCGIHDGRRGRLLPDHLLGLPEEAATEFARATCLSLAEVNALGLRRYADVYPALRAGRSPADAATARRRGAFFGSIRDVYSDRWVVTFSSRYCPACLRGDGDSVQDAYGGAWKLRWHLPVVFACTAHQQLLSSSCPGCASPQNRQVYKGRAALLALPTSTHQMHPLQCRNRIVDGGSHTRPCGARLDDATPYPYRDLPAADHARLLELQARLDHRLRVPPPHTRNIRNPKVLTFQDLVDTAQLIKLSWPAARDLVPSRTLAALIDDHIAPLQITSKSTPARTHSLFSPLWSAPQGSAECGALLLTAEALHLEAPDTTALRERIRPLAQYAFEHAPSGASRSFFSRPGLSPPLARAMARRLHGFYAAGPLEYANLRAPSRDCRFTADEVPPQIPQDWYDTYFTDFAEDVPGAGIYTVRHLRRAASLKLMEMTAGGSWRESARVLDIPESRALSTLNKLRCQFGGADLWPRFEHATDQLADYLDRLPQRTNYAHRRRFMANWTLPYEDWLALCSGLAQGDRLTSRHGAAIGTVMVWAEVTQAEYLLCPLLQRWRRSGTDAGPVIDEVSKCFTPANQRGGRLELRRRLHTYVHELSSRIDAGDALGSTDHGADARSLLTSLPPALRARDASHLLHRTPRGDGHGSDVRAPVGGVVRQGQLTAEQFGAVPPHHDRRGD
;
A
#
# COMPACT_ATOMS: atom_id res chain seq x y z
N MET A 1 20.29 -35.51 42.29
CA MET A 1 19.26 -35.68 41.24
C MET A 1 19.06 -34.35 40.52
N ALA A 2 19.20 -34.31 39.20
CA ALA A 2 19.11 -33.07 38.43
C ALA A 2 17.72 -32.43 38.59
N ARG A 3 17.69 -31.17 39.08
CA ARG A 3 16.50 -30.37 39.38
C ARG A 3 15.75 -29.86 38.13
N SER A 4 16.22 -30.22 36.93
CA SER A 4 15.71 -29.73 35.65
C SER A 4 15.77 -30.80 34.55
N LEU A 5 15.34 -30.43 33.34
CA LEU A 5 15.40 -31.18 32.09
C LEU A 5 16.21 -30.40 31.05
N ALA A 6 16.87 -31.10 30.13
CA ALA A 6 17.36 -30.48 28.91
C ALA A 6 16.16 -30.19 27.97
N PRO A 7 16.04 -28.99 27.39
CA PRO A 7 15.02 -28.71 26.40
C PRO A 7 15.19 -29.61 25.18
N LEU A 8 14.08 -30.17 24.69
CA LEU A 8 14.11 -30.92 23.42
C LEU A 8 14.22 -29.96 22.22
N PRO A 9 14.69 -30.43 21.06
CA PRO A 9 14.78 -29.60 19.86
C PRO A 9 13.43 -28.96 19.49
N GLU A 10 13.43 -27.63 19.35
CA GLU A 10 12.25 -26.80 19.12
C GLU A 10 11.15 -26.94 20.18
N GLU A 11 11.45 -27.33 21.41
CA GLU A 11 10.43 -27.42 22.46
C GLU A 11 9.83 -26.04 22.80
N SER A 12 8.53 -26.00 23.05
CA SER A 12 7.83 -24.81 23.52
C SER A 12 7.89 -24.68 25.04
N LEU A 13 7.86 -23.44 25.56
CA LEU A 13 7.78 -23.21 27.01
C LEU A 13 6.62 -23.98 27.69
N PRO A 14 5.39 -24.02 27.14
CA PRO A 14 4.33 -24.88 27.69
C PRO A 14 4.73 -26.37 27.77
N GLY A 15 5.34 -26.92 26.72
CA GLY A 15 5.78 -28.31 26.68
C GLY A 15 6.84 -28.62 27.74
N PHE A 16 7.85 -27.77 27.83
CA PHE A 16 8.92 -27.87 28.82
C PHE A 16 8.36 -27.85 30.25
N LEU A 17 7.45 -26.91 30.55
CA LEU A 17 6.80 -26.81 31.85
C LEU A 17 5.99 -28.06 32.19
N LEU A 18 5.28 -28.65 31.24
CA LEU A 18 4.52 -29.89 31.47
C LEU A 18 5.46 -31.04 31.83
N ARG A 19 6.55 -31.23 31.09
CA ARG A 19 7.54 -32.29 31.34
C ARG A 19 8.26 -32.11 32.68
N LEU A 20 8.68 -30.89 32.98
CA LEU A 20 9.35 -30.57 34.24
C LEU A 20 8.41 -30.76 35.44
N ALA A 21 7.15 -30.32 35.32
CA ALA A 21 6.14 -30.48 36.36
C ALA A 21 5.87 -31.95 36.69
N PHE A 22 5.71 -32.78 35.66
CA PHE A 22 5.49 -34.21 35.84
C PHE A 22 6.71 -34.90 36.48
N ARG A 23 7.93 -34.60 36.01
CA ARG A 23 9.17 -35.11 36.60
C ARG A 23 9.31 -34.78 38.08
N LEU A 24 8.91 -33.58 38.48
CA LEU A 24 9.01 -33.11 39.87
C LEU A 24 7.76 -33.41 40.71
N ASN A 25 6.76 -34.10 40.14
CA ASN A 25 5.47 -34.39 40.77
C ASN A 25 4.81 -33.12 41.34
N ARG A 26 4.79 -32.05 40.55
CA ARG A 26 4.18 -30.74 40.88
C ARG A 26 3.24 -30.30 39.76
N SER A 27 2.37 -29.34 40.06
CA SER A 27 1.53 -28.75 39.03
C SER A 27 2.34 -27.77 38.15
N PRO A 28 2.02 -27.63 36.85
CA PRO A 28 2.71 -26.67 35.97
C PRO A 28 2.70 -25.23 36.50
N GLY A 29 1.60 -24.82 37.13
CA GLY A 29 1.47 -23.52 37.78
C GLY A 29 2.42 -23.35 38.96
N ARG A 30 2.65 -24.41 39.74
CA ARG A 30 3.63 -24.36 40.85
C ARG A 30 5.06 -24.30 40.34
N ILE A 31 5.40 -25.03 39.28
CA ILE A 31 6.73 -24.92 38.65
C ILE A 31 6.97 -23.50 38.14
N ALA A 32 6.00 -22.93 37.43
CA ALA A 32 6.07 -21.57 36.94
C ALA A 32 6.24 -20.53 38.05
N GLU A 33 5.56 -20.70 39.19
CA GLU A 33 5.73 -19.86 40.37
C GLU A 33 7.16 -19.95 40.93
N LEU A 34 7.68 -21.16 41.09
CA LEU A 34 9.05 -21.42 41.56
C LEU A 34 10.13 -20.92 40.58
N CYS A 35 9.78 -20.69 39.33
CA CYS A 35 10.68 -20.17 38.30
C CYS A 35 10.44 -18.69 37.94
N GLY A 36 9.65 -17.96 38.75
CA GLY A 36 9.47 -16.51 38.57
C GLY A 36 8.54 -16.07 37.43
N ILE A 37 7.84 -16.99 36.76
CA ILE A 37 7.03 -16.69 35.56
C ILE A 37 5.52 -16.71 35.84
N HIS A 38 5.11 -16.25 37.02
CA HIS A 38 3.72 -16.23 37.50
C HIS A 38 3.15 -14.81 37.58
N ASP A 39 1.82 -14.65 37.49
CA ASP A 39 1.15 -13.33 37.48
C ASP A 39 0.95 -12.69 38.88
N GLY A 40 1.56 -13.26 39.93
CA GLY A 40 1.50 -12.79 41.31
C GLY A 40 0.12 -12.78 41.98
N ARG A 41 -0.98 -12.92 41.22
CA ARG A 41 -2.34 -12.62 41.73
C ARG A 41 -3.33 -13.76 41.58
N ARG A 42 -3.15 -14.75 40.68
CA ARG A 42 -4.18 -15.78 40.42
C ARG A 42 -3.68 -17.16 39.99
N GLY A 43 -2.39 -17.48 40.10
CA GLY A 43 -1.85 -18.77 39.67
C GLY A 43 -2.07 -19.05 38.17
N ARG A 44 -2.22 -17.98 37.36
CA ARG A 44 -2.41 -18.05 35.91
C ARG A 44 -1.07 -17.87 35.20
N LEU A 45 -0.91 -18.63 34.13
CA LEU A 45 0.21 -18.48 33.21
C LEU A 45 -0.20 -17.57 32.06
N LEU A 46 0.52 -16.45 31.94
CA LEU A 46 0.26 -15.45 30.92
C LEU A 46 0.51 -16.05 29.53
N PRO A 47 -0.43 -15.90 28.57
CA PRO A 47 -0.23 -16.38 27.20
C PRO A 47 0.99 -15.75 26.53
N ASP A 48 1.34 -14.52 26.91
CA ASP A 48 2.49 -13.76 26.41
C ASP A 48 3.81 -14.52 26.53
N HIS A 49 3.93 -15.40 27.54
CA HIS A 49 5.13 -16.21 27.75
C HIS A 49 5.39 -17.19 26.59
N LEU A 50 4.39 -17.46 25.73
CA LEU A 50 4.60 -18.21 24.49
C LEU A 50 5.44 -17.43 23.47
N LEU A 51 5.34 -16.10 23.45
CA LEU A 51 6.16 -15.25 22.60
C LEU A 51 7.60 -15.21 23.15
N GLY A 52 7.73 -15.08 24.45
CA GLY A 52 9.00 -15.13 25.18
C GLY A 52 8.83 -14.57 26.59
N LEU A 53 9.86 -14.71 27.40
CA LEU A 53 9.88 -14.14 28.75
C LEU A 53 10.47 -12.72 28.74
N PRO A 54 10.00 -11.80 29.61
CA PRO A 54 10.71 -10.58 29.95
C PRO A 54 12.14 -10.88 30.43
N GLU A 55 13.08 -9.96 30.24
CA GLU A 55 14.51 -10.18 30.53
C GLU A 55 14.78 -10.61 31.99
N GLU A 56 14.14 -9.95 32.95
CA GLU A 56 14.22 -10.31 34.37
C GLU A 56 13.70 -11.73 34.64
N ALA A 57 12.50 -12.03 34.13
CA ALA A 57 11.86 -13.34 34.27
C ALA A 57 12.63 -14.44 33.53
N ALA A 58 13.24 -14.14 32.38
CA ALA A 58 14.08 -15.07 31.64
C ALA A 58 15.36 -15.41 32.42
N THR A 59 15.95 -14.42 33.09
CA THR A 59 17.14 -14.60 33.95
C THR A 59 16.82 -15.43 35.19
N GLU A 60 15.69 -15.16 35.84
CA GLU A 60 15.22 -15.95 36.98
C GLU A 60 14.88 -17.39 36.57
N PHE A 61 14.15 -17.55 35.46
CA PHE A 61 13.80 -18.87 34.92
C PHE A 61 15.06 -19.67 34.55
N ALA A 62 16.03 -19.05 33.87
CA ALA A 62 17.32 -19.65 33.53
C ALA A 62 18.05 -20.14 34.79
N ARG A 63 18.11 -19.32 35.84
CA ARG A 63 18.73 -19.68 37.12
C ARG A 63 18.01 -20.84 37.81
N ALA A 64 16.67 -20.79 37.88
CA ALA A 64 15.86 -21.78 38.56
C ALA A 64 15.89 -23.16 37.85
N THR A 65 16.01 -23.16 36.53
CA THR A 65 16.02 -24.37 35.69
C THR A 65 17.42 -24.80 35.27
N CYS A 66 18.47 -24.10 35.70
CA CYS A 66 19.86 -24.32 35.26
C CYS A 66 20.03 -24.32 33.73
N LEU A 67 19.24 -23.51 33.01
CA LEU A 67 19.35 -23.31 31.56
C LEU A 67 20.16 -22.05 31.27
N SER A 68 20.78 -22.00 30.10
CA SER A 68 21.33 -20.75 29.56
C SER A 68 20.20 -19.81 29.10
N LEU A 69 20.49 -18.50 29.07
CA LEU A 69 19.55 -17.51 28.55
C LEU A 69 19.17 -17.78 27.07
N ALA A 70 20.11 -18.33 26.29
CA ALA A 70 19.86 -18.71 24.91
C ALA A 70 18.84 -19.85 24.79
N GLU A 71 18.95 -20.88 25.64
CA GLU A 71 17.97 -21.98 25.70
C GLU A 71 16.59 -21.49 26.15
N VAL A 72 16.52 -20.62 27.15
CA VAL A 72 15.26 -20.02 27.59
C VAL A 72 14.60 -19.20 26.48
N ASN A 73 15.38 -18.39 25.76
CA ASN A 73 14.88 -17.64 24.62
C ASN A 73 14.44 -18.56 23.46
N ALA A 74 15.07 -19.72 23.30
CA ALA A 74 14.72 -20.71 22.27
C ALA A 74 13.37 -21.41 22.51
N LEU A 75 12.82 -21.36 23.73
CA LEU A 75 11.49 -21.86 24.11
C LEU A 75 10.33 -20.92 23.68
N GLY A 76 10.64 -19.71 23.20
CA GLY A 76 9.66 -18.68 22.82
C GLY A 76 9.64 -18.37 21.32
N LEU A 77 8.46 -17.99 20.80
CA LEU A 77 8.25 -17.76 19.36
C LEU A 77 9.04 -16.58 18.78
N ARG A 78 9.57 -15.67 19.59
CA ARG A 78 10.35 -14.51 19.12
C ARG A 78 11.55 -14.89 18.25
N ARG A 79 12.08 -16.11 18.37
CA ARG A 79 13.12 -16.62 17.44
C ARG A 79 12.70 -16.62 15.97
N TYR A 80 11.39 -16.66 15.69
CA TYR A 80 10.83 -16.60 14.33
C TYR A 80 10.48 -15.18 13.88
N ALA A 81 10.65 -14.15 14.73
CA ALA A 81 10.20 -12.80 14.40
C ALA A 81 10.89 -12.25 13.14
N ASP A 82 12.10 -12.71 12.82
CA ASP A 82 12.84 -12.28 11.64
C ASP A 82 12.28 -12.80 10.33
N VAL A 83 11.81 -14.04 10.32
CA VAL A 83 11.21 -14.73 9.16
C VAL A 83 9.70 -14.58 9.10
N TYR A 84 9.04 -14.35 10.23
CA TYR A 84 7.58 -14.26 10.34
C TYR A 84 7.17 -12.91 10.95
N PRO A 85 7.06 -11.84 10.12
CA PRO A 85 6.84 -10.47 10.57
C PRO A 85 5.56 -10.25 11.39
N ALA A 86 4.57 -11.14 11.29
CA ALA A 86 3.36 -11.09 12.10
C ALA A 86 3.68 -11.08 13.62
N LEU A 87 4.79 -11.70 14.06
CA LEU A 87 5.26 -11.66 15.45
C LEU A 87 5.88 -10.30 15.86
N ARG A 88 6.02 -9.37 14.93
CA ARG A 88 6.45 -7.98 15.16
C ARG A 88 5.27 -7.00 15.23
N ALA A 89 4.10 -7.37 14.74
CA ALA A 89 2.90 -6.51 14.76
C ALA A 89 2.48 -6.19 16.21
N GLY A 90 2.16 -4.91 16.48
CA GLY A 90 1.87 -4.39 17.83
C GLY A 90 2.97 -3.51 18.46
N ARG A 91 4.03 -3.17 17.70
CA ARG A 91 5.18 -2.37 18.16
C ARG A 91 5.23 -0.94 17.61
N SER A 92 4.10 -0.23 17.52
CA SER A 92 4.21 1.22 17.38
C SER A 92 4.85 1.77 18.67
N PRO A 93 5.84 2.68 18.60
CA PRO A 93 6.44 3.32 19.78
C PRO A 93 5.40 3.97 20.69
N ALA A 94 4.29 4.48 20.11
CA ALA A 94 3.17 5.06 20.84
C ALA A 94 2.33 4.00 21.61
N ASP A 95 2.18 2.80 21.04
CA ASP A 95 1.45 1.69 21.67
C ASP A 95 2.27 1.03 22.78
N ALA A 96 3.60 0.98 22.64
CA ALA A 96 4.51 0.46 23.66
C ALA A 96 4.47 1.26 24.97
N ALA A 97 4.33 2.60 24.88
CA ALA A 97 4.17 3.46 26.06
C ALA A 97 2.84 3.25 26.79
N THR A 98 1.78 2.91 26.04
CA THR A 98 0.44 2.64 26.59
C THR A 98 0.33 1.22 27.15
N ALA A 99 1.02 0.24 26.53
CA ALA A 99 1.08 -1.16 26.96
C ALA A 99 1.83 -1.33 28.29
N ARG A 100 2.93 -0.60 28.50
CA ARG A 100 3.66 -0.57 29.78
C ARG A 100 2.79 -0.09 30.95
N ARG A 101 1.94 0.93 30.73
CA ARG A 101 0.99 1.41 31.76
C ARG A 101 -0.10 0.40 32.14
N ARG A 102 -0.36 -0.60 31.29
CA ARG A 102 -1.37 -1.65 31.50
C ARG A 102 -0.77 -3.00 31.93
N GLY A 103 0.54 -3.07 32.18
CA GLY A 103 1.22 -4.31 32.60
C GLY A 103 1.36 -5.36 31.49
N ALA A 104 1.22 -4.97 30.22
CA ALA A 104 1.41 -5.85 29.08
C ALA A 104 2.80 -5.61 28.47
N PHE A 105 3.71 -6.57 28.62
CA PHE A 105 5.13 -6.42 28.25
C PHE A 105 5.36 -6.42 26.74
N PHE A 106 4.48 -7.06 25.96
CA PHE A 106 4.64 -7.25 24.52
C PHE A 106 3.64 -6.46 23.65
N GLY A 107 2.95 -5.46 24.20
CA GLY A 107 1.88 -4.72 23.53
C GLY A 107 0.49 -5.09 24.04
N SER A 108 -0.57 -4.51 23.47
CA SER A 108 -1.95 -4.90 23.83
C SER A 108 -2.23 -6.30 23.30
N ILE A 109 -2.31 -7.27 24.22
CA ILE A 109 -2.59 -8.69 23.92
C ILE A 109 -3.89 -8.86 23.11
N ARG A 110 -4.84 -7.94 23.26
CA ARG A 110 -6.10 -7.90 22.50
C ARG A 110 -5.84 -7.82 21.00
N ASP A 111 -4.76 -7.17 20.58
CA ASP A 111 -4.41 -6.98 19.18
C ASP A 111 -3.73 -8.23 18.60
N VAL A 112 -2.93 -8.95 19.41
CA VAL A 112 -2.43 -10.30 19.07
C VAL A 112 -3.57 -11.32 19.01
N TYR A 113 -4.58 -11.20 19.89
CA TYR A 113 -5.79 -12.03 19.86
C TYR A 113 -6.77 -11.67 18.74
N SER A 114 -6.74 -10.45 18.23
CA SER A 114 -7.59 -10.01 17.12
C SER A 114 -6.95 -10.35 15.77
N ASP A 115 -5.62 -10.31 15.66
CA ASP A 115 -4.85 -10.71 14.48
C ASP A 115 -4.39 -12.18 14.60
N ARG A 116 -5.36 -13.09 14.55
CA ARG A 116 -5.19 -14.54 14.80
C ARG A 116 -4.32 -15.31 13.77
N TRP A 117 -3.65 -14.61 12.86
CA TRP A 117 -2.56 -15.17 12.06
C TRP A 117 -1.18 -15.02 12.74
N VAL A 118 -1.10 -14.33 13.88
CA VAL A 118 0.15 -14.18 14.64
C VAL A 118 0.50 -15.47 15.40
N VAL A 119 -0.44 -15.99 16.19
CA VAL A 119 -0.23 -17.17 17.07
C VAL A 119 -1.50 -18.00 17.24
N THR A 120 -1.32 -19.31 17.26
CA THR A 120 -2.31 -20.29 17.71
C THR A 120 -2.00 -20.73 19.15
N PHE A 121 -2.78 -20.25 20.12
CA PHE A 121 -2.60 -20.64 21.54
C PHE A 121 -3.08 -22.08 21.83
N SER A 122 -4.01 -22.58 21.02
CA SER A 122 -4.38 -23.99 20.99
C SER A 122 -3.38 -24.75 20.13
N SER A 123 -2.31 -25.27 20.73
CA SER A 123 -1.27 -25.98 19.97
C SER A 123 -1.88 -27.11 19.15
N ARG A 124 -1.65 -27.06 17.83
CA ARG A 124 -1.72 -28.27 17.00
C ARG A 124 -0.60 -29.22 17.45
N TYR A 125 -0.72 -30.51 17.14
CA TYR A 125 0.27 -31.50 17.55
C TYR A 125 0.37 -32.69 16.60
N CYS A 126 1.52 -33.34 16.61
CA CYS A 126 1.77 -34.59 15.92
C CYS A 126 1.86 -35.71 16.96
N PRO A 127 0.96 -36.71 16.96
CA PRO A 127 0.98 -37.79 17.95
C PRO A 127 2.32 -38.55 17.98
N ALA A 128 2.97 -38.75 16.83
CA ALA A 128 4.27 -39.42 16.75
C ALA A 128 5.41 -38.58 17.35
N CYS A 129 5.46 -37.26 17.10
CA CYS A 129 6.42 -36.37 17.75
C CYS A 129 6.21 -36.31 19.28
N LEU A 130 4.95 -36.36 19.72
CA LEU A 130 4.63 -36.38 21.14
C LEU A 130 5.05 -37.68 21.80
N ARG A 131 4.93 -38.83 21.12
CA ARG A 131 5.41 -40.12 21.61
C ARG A 131 6.92 -40.12 21.86
N GLY A 132 7.66 -39.36 21.05
CA GLY A 132 9.11 -39.24 21.14
C GLY A 132 9.84 -40.18 20.19
N ASP A 133 11.16 -40.18 20.27
CA ASP A 133 12.09 -40.97 19.45
C ASP A 133 12.54 -42.27 20.11
N GLY A 134 11.99 -42.62 21.27
CA GLY A 134 12.35 -43.82 22.04
C GLY A 134 13.55 -43.64 22.99
N ASP A 135 14.07 -42.42 23.17
CA ASP A 135 14.99 -42.16 24.28
C ASP A 135 14.24 -42.27 25.62
N SER A 136 14.90 -42.86 26.62
CA SER A 136 14.48 -42.98 28.01
C SER A 136 13.83 -41.73 28.61
N VAL A 137 14.35 -40.53 28.29
CA VAL A 137 13.78 -39.26 28.77
C VAL A 137 12.44 -38.96 28.11
N GLN A 138 12.30 -39.26 26.81
CA GLN A 138 11.05 -39.05 26.07
C GLN A 138 10.03 -40.16 26.36
N ASP A 139 10.47 -41.38 26.65
CA ASP A 139 9.59 -42.46 27.11
C ASP A 139 8.99 -42.14 28.49
N ALA A 140 9.80 -41.60 29.40
CA ALA A 140 9.36 -41.29 30.77
C ALA A 140 8.49 -40.02 30.86
N TYR A 141 8.75 -39.02 30.02
CA TYR A 141 8.14 -37.69 30.17
C TYR A 141 7.37 -37.22 28.91
N GLY A 142 7.41 -37.98 27.83
CA GLY A 142 6.91 -37.58 26.52
C GLY A 142 7.93 -36.77 25.71
N GLY A 143 7.73 -36.83 24.40
CA GLY A 143 8.47 -36.07 23.39
C GLY A 143 8.11 -34.59 23.35
N ALA A 144 8.68 -33.90 22.35
CA ALA A 144 8.65 -32.44 22.28
C ALA A 144 7.31 -31.90 21.78
N TRP A 145 6.74 -30.96 22.53
CA TRP A 145 5.75 -30.03 21.99
C TRP A 145 6.48 -28.98 21.15
N LYS A 146 6.39 -29.08 19.82
CA LYS A 146 7.15 -28.19 18.94
C LYS A 146 6.60 -26.77 19.02
N LEU A 147 7.48 -25.83 19.33
CA LEU A 147 7.24 -24.39 19.38
C LEU A 147 6.58 -23.87 18.10
N ARG A 148 7.05 -24.31 16.93
CA ARG A 148 6.51 -23.87 15.63
C ARG A 148 5.06 -24.30 15.38
N TRP A 149 4.51 -25.28 16.08
CA TRP A 149 3.09 -25.65 15.94
C TRP A 149 2.12 -24.56 16.44
N HIS A 150 2.64 -23.56 17.14
CA HIS A 150 1.90 -22.36 17.50
C HIS A 150 1.87 -21.30 16.39
N LEU A 151 2.57 -21.50 15.28
CA LEU A 151 2.45 -20.64 14.10
C LEU A 151 1.32 -21.17 13.20
N PRO A 152 0.34 -20.34 12.80
CA PRO A 152 -0.76 -20.79 11.95
C PRO A 152 -0.34 -21.41 10.61
N VAL A 153 0.79 -20.95 10.06
CA VAL A 153 1.41 -21.46 8.83
C VAL A 153 2.05 -22.85 8.98
N VAL A 154 2.03 -23.43 10.19
CA VAL A 154 2.47 -24.80 10.46
C VAL A 154 1.27 -25.67 10.76
N PHE A 155 0.84 -26.44 9.76
CA PHE A 155 -0.33 -27.30 9.79
C PHE A 155 0.00 -28.78 9.54
N ALA A 156 1.22 -29.11 9.10
CA ALA A 156 1.66 -30.50 8.94
C ALA A 156 3.01 -30.79 9.61
N CYS A 157 3.23 -32.06 9.92
CA CYS A 157 4.51 -32.60 10.36
C CYS A 157 5.19 -33.27 9.16
N THR A 158 6.20 -32.60 8.62
CA THR A 158 7.04 -33.12 7.51
C THR A 158 7.92 -34.29 7.93
N ALA A 159 8.26 -34.42 9.21
CA ALA A 159 9.05 -35.56 9.71
C ALA A 159 8.25 -36.87 9.72
N HIS A 160 6.96 -36.79 10.05
CA HIS A 160 6.08 -37.96 10.14
C HIS A 160 5.03 -38.02 9.02
N GLN A 161 5.19 -37.17 7.99
CA GLN A 161 4.34 -37.12 6.80
C GLN A 161 2.84 -37.15 7.13
N GLN A 162 2.39 -36.30 8.07
CA GLN A 162 0.99 -36.23 8.49
C GLN A 162 0.57 -34.80 8.81
N LEU A 163 -0.71 -34.48 8.63
CA LEU A 163 -1.29 -33.22 9.12
C LEU A 163 -1.35 -33.23 10.64
N LEU A 164 -1.18 -32.06 11.27
CA LEU A 164 -1.21 -31.95 12.72
C LEU A 164 -2.64 -32.05 13.25
N SER A 165 -2.85 -32.79 14.33
CA SER A 165 -4.13 -32.81 15.03
C SER A 165 -4.37 -31.47 15.74
N SER A 166 -5.56 -30.90 15.58
CA SER A 166 -5.96 -29.64 16.25
C SER A 166 -6.84 -29.87 17.48
N SER A 167 -7.47 -31.05 17.60
CA SER A 167 -8.43 -31.41 18.64
C SER A 167 -8.01 -32.67 19.40
N CYS A 168 -8.49 -32.81 20.64
CA CYS A 168 -8.30 -34.03 21.45
C CYS A 168 -9.14 -35.19 20.92
N PRO A 169 -8.61 -36.43 20.81
CA PRO A 169 -9.40 -37.59 20.37
C PRO A 169 -10.51 -37.97 21.36
N GLY A 170 -10.36 -37.67 22.66
CA GLY A 170 -11.37 -37.98 23.68
C GLY A 170 -12.51 -36.97 23.76
N CYS A 171 -12.20 -35.67 23.84
CA CYS A 171 -13.22 -34.62 24.06
C CYS A 171 -13.54 -33.76 22.83
N ALA A 172 -12.94 -34.08 21.67
CA ALA A 172 -13.08 -33.38 20.39
C ALA A 172 -12.79 -31.87 20.41
N SER A 173 -12.35 -31.33 21.55
CA SER A 173 -12.10 -29.91 21.75
C SER A 173 -10.66 -29.55 21.40
N PRO A 174 -10.42 -28.33 20.87
CA PRO A 174 -9.07 -27.83 20.66
C PRO A 174 -8.24 -27.87 21.95
N GLN A 175 -6.93 -28.07 21.84
CA GLN A 175 -6.06 -28.06 23.01
C GLN A 175 -6.11 -26.70 23.72
N ASN A 176 -6.00 -26.71 25.05
CA ASN A 176 -6.11 -25.50 25.89
C ASN A 176 -7.41 -24.71 25.64
N ARG A 177 -8.55 -25.39 25.44
CA ARG A 177 -9.87 -24.74 25.27
C ARG A 177 -10.13 -23.82 26.47
N GLN A 178 -10.34 -22.54 26.19
CA GLN A 178 -10.46 -21.49 27.20
C GLN A 178 -11.83 -21.52 27.86
N VAL A 179 -11.90 -21.86 29.15
CA VAL A 179 -13.18 -21.95 29.89
C VAL A 179 -13.41 -20.73 30.81
N TYR A 180 -12.42 -19.86 31.01
CA TYR A 180 -12.55 -18.76 31.98
C TYR A 180 -12.74 -17.38 31.32
N LYS A 181 -13.98 -16.88 31.34
CA LYS A 181 -14.36 -15.48 31.02
C LYS A 181 -13.75 -14.93 29.71
N GLY A 182 -13.59 -15.79 28.70
CA GLY A 182 -13.06 -15.40 27.38
C GLY A 182 -11.61 -14.91 27.37
N ARG A 183 -10.81 -15.23 28.39
CA ARG A 183 -9.39 -14.86 28.46
C ARG A 183 -8.51 -16.08 28.26
N ALA A 184 -7.50 -15.92 27.42
CA ALA A 184 -6.56 -16.98 27.13
C ALA A 184 -5.62 -17.33 28.26
N ALA A 185 -5.11 -18.54 28.28
CA ALA A 185 -4.07 -18.97 29.21
C ALA A 185 -3.03 -19.77 28.45
N LEU A 186 -1.78 -19.76 28.92
CA LEU A 186 -0.71 -20.56 28.34
C LEU A 186 -0.99 -22.07 28.44
N LEU A 187 -1.60 -22.51 29.54
CA LEU A 187 -1.98 -23.89 29.83
C LEU A 187 -3.36 -23.94 30.49
N ALA A 188 -4.18 -24.92 30.11
CA ALA A 188 -5.41 -25.24 30.83
C ALA A 188 -5.11 -25.97 32.15
N LEU A 189 -5.90 -25.66 33.19
CA LEU A 189 -5.81 -26.28 34.52
C LEU A 189 -4.37 -26.31 35.10
N PRO A 190 -3.65 -25.17 35.15
CA PRO A 190 -2.23 -25.15 35.50
C PRO A 190 -1.97 -25.58 36.96
N THR A 191 -2.94 -25.42 37.87
CA THR A 191 -2.76 -25.67 39.31
C THR A 191 -3.24 -27.06 39.77
N SER A 192 -4.15 -27.71 39.02
CA SER A 192 -4.88 -28.89 39.47
C SER A 192 -4.47 -30.22 38.79
N THR A 193 -3.36 -30.23 38.04
CA THR A 193 -2.97 -31.36 37.16
C THR A 193 -1.57 -31.93 37.46
N HIS A 194 -1.21 -32.02 38.75
CA HIS A 194 0.14 -32.39 39.20
C HIS A 194 0.57 -33.83 38.91
N GLN A 195 -0.37 -34.76 38.66
CA GLN A 195 -0.09 -36.17 38.30
C GLN A 195 -0.40 -36.49 36.83
N MET A 196 -0.86 -35.52 36.04
CA MET A 196 -1.18 -35.77 34.64
C MET A 196 0.09 -35.82 33.82
N HIS A 197 0.26 -36.88 33.04
CA HIS A 197 1.36 -37.00 32.10
C HIS A 197 1.35 -35.81 31.11
N PRO A 198 2.51 -35.34 30.64
CA PRO A 198 2.59 -34.21 29.71
C PRO A 198 1.72 -34.34 28.46
N LEU A 199 1.47 -35.56 27.99
CA LEU A 199 0.74 -35.87 26.75
C LEU A 199 -0.74 -36.19 27.00
N GLN A 200 -1.27 -35.93 28.20
CA GLN A 200 -2.70 -36.05 28.48
C GLN A 200 -3.45 -34.74 28.28
N CYS A 201 -4.66 -34.83 27.74
CA CYS A 201 -5.53 -33.69 27.51
C CYS A 201 -5.98 -33.04 28.83
N ARG A 202 -5.78 -31.72 28.93
CA ARG A 202 -6.12 -30.90 30.11
C ARG A 202 -7.41 -30.10 29.95
N ASN A 203 -8.18 -30.33 28.89
CA ASN A 203 -9.49 -29.71 28.71
C ASN A 203 -10.46 -30.18 29.80
N ARG A 204 -11.36 -29.30 30.23
CA ARG A 204 -12.44 -29.66 31.17
C ARG A 204 -13.56 -30.39 30.45
N ILE A 205 -14.07 -31.44 31.07
CA ILE A 205 -15.32 -32.11 30.71
C ILE A 205 -16.28 -31.95 31.88
N VAL A 206 -17.56 -31.73 31.58
CA VAL A 206 -18.64 -31.70 32.57
C VAL A 206 -19.17 -33.13 32.67
N ASP A 207 -19.09 -33.74 33.84
CA ASP A 207 -19.80 -34.99 34.10
C ASP A 207 -21.25 -34.69 34.48
N GLY A 208 -22.14 -35.67 34.37
CA GLY A 208 -23.60 -35.56 34.58
C GLY A 208 -24.08 -35.04 35.95
N GLY A 209 -23.18 -34.60 36.83
CA GLY A 209 -23.45 -34.06 38.17
C GLY A 209 -22.69 -32.77 38.51
N SER A 210 -22.53 -31.83 37.57
CA SER A 210 -21.92 -30.49 37.79
C SER A 210 -20.43 -30.46 38.18
N HIS A 211 -19.80 -31.61 38.44
CA HIS A 211 -18.36 -31.71 38.66
C HIS A 211 -17.58 -31.56 37.35
N THR A 212 -16.54 -30.72 37.37
CA THR A 212 -15.62 -30.56 36.23
C THR A 212 -14.34 -31.34 36.47
N ARG A 213 -13.99 -32.24 35.55
CA ARG A 213 -12.74 -33.01 35.59
C ARG A 213 -11.90 -32.78 34.33
N PRO A 214 -10.57 -33.01 34.38
CA PRO A 214 -9.76 -33.01 33.17
C PRO A 214 -10.13 -34.21 32.27
N CYS A 215 -10.01 -34.02 30.96
CA CYS A 215 -10.29 -35.05 29.95
C CYS A 215 -9.38 -36.28 30.07
N GLY A 216 -8.08 -36.09 30.30
CA GLY A 216 -7.13 -37.18 30.54
C GLY A 216 -6.76 -38.04 29.33
N ALA A 217 -7.44 -37.90 28.19
CA ALA A 217 -7.13 -38.67 26.98
C ALA A 217 -5.68 -38.47 26.51
N ARG A 218 -5.02 -39.54 26.07
CA ARG A 218 -3.68 -39.53 25.50
C ARG A 218 -3.67 -38.85 24.13
N LEU A 219 -2.73 -37.95 23.92
CA LEU A 219 -2.59 -37.16 22.68
C LEU A 219 -1.55 -37.75 21.72
N ASP A 220 -0.71 -38.65 22.21
CA ASP A 220 0.22 -39.48 21.47
C ASP A 220 -0.43 -40.79 20.99
N ASP A 221 -1.71 -41.01 21.27
CA ASP A 221 -2.49 -42.05 20.60
C ASP A 221 -2.82 -41.57 19.18
N ALA A 222 -2.41 -42.34 18.18
CA ALA A 222 -2.57 -41.98 16.76
C ALA A 222 -4.00 -42.27 16.24
N THR A 223 -4.87 -42.84 17.07
CA THR A 223 -6.20 -43.30 16.67
C THR A 223 -7.32 -42.61 17.45
N PRO A 224 -8.35 -42.04 16.77
CA PRO A 224 -8.50 -41.90 15.32
C PRO A 224 -7.69 -40.72 14.72
N TYR A 225 -7.03 -40.94 13.58
CA TYR A 225 -6.38 -39.87 12.81
C TYR A 225 -7.45 -39.08 12.03
N PRO A 226 -7.65 -37.78 12.30
CA PRO A 226 -8.79 -37.02 11.77
C PRO A 226 -8.82 -36.85 10.24
N TYR A 227 -7.69 -37.06 9.57
CA TYR A 227 -7.52 -36.75 8.15
C TYR A 227 -7.29 -38.01 7.30
N ARG A 228 -7.73 -39.18 7.81
CA ARG A 228 -7.59 -40.46 7.11
C ARG A 228 -8.31 -40.46 5.75
N ASP A 229 -9.43 -39.75 5.66
CA ASP A 229 -10.29 -39.74 4.46
C ASP A 229 -9.82 -38.73 3.40
N LEU A 230 -8.74 -37.98 3.65
CA LEU A 230 -8.19 -37.05 2.68
C LEU A 230 -7.53 -37.82 1.53
N PRO A 231 -7.83 -37.50 0.25
CA PRO A 231 -7.19 -38.12 -0.89
C PRO A 231 -5.66 -38.02 -0.83
N ALA A 232 -4.96 -39.10 -1.20
CA ALA A 232 -3.50 -39.17 -1.11
C ALA A 232 -2.78 -38.05 -1.88
N ALA A 233 -3.32 -37.65 -3.05
CA ALA A 233 -2.78 -36.55 -3.84
C ALA A 233 -2.89 -35.19 -3.13
N ASP A 234 -4.02 -34.92 -2.46
CA ASP A 234 -4.22 -33.69 -1.70
C ASP A 234 -3.33 -33.67 -0.46
N HIS A 235 -3.22 -34.81 0.22
CA HIS A 235 -2.33 -34.99 1.35
C HIS A 235 -0.86 -34.72 0.96
N ALA A 236 -0.39 -35.25 -0.17
CA ALA A 236 0.95 -34.99 -0.69
C ALA A 236 1.18 -33.50 -0.98
N ARG A 237 0.25 -32.82 -1.67
CA ARG A 237 0.32 -31.38 -1.95
C ARG A 237 0.44 -30.54 -0.69
N LEU A 238 -0.33 -30.88 0.35
CA LEU A 238 -0.28 -30.19 1.65
C LEU A 238 1.06 -30.39 2.36
N LEU A 239 1.64 -31.60 2.30
CA LEU A 239 2.95 -31.90 2.87
C LEU A 239 4.08 -31.18 2.13
N GLU A 240 4.02 -31.13 0.79
CA GLU A 240 4.98 -30.38 -0.03
C GLU A 240 4.93 -28.87 0.27
N LEU A 241 3.72 -28.32 0.40
CA LEU A 241 3.54 -26.93 0.85
C LEU A 241 4.17 -26.72 2.23
N GLN A 242 3.89 -27.59 3.20
CA GLN A 242 4.48 -27.46 4.54
C GLN A 242 6.02 -27.52 4.49
N ALA A 243 6.60 -28.38 3.65
CA ALA A 243 8.05 -28.46 3.49
C ALA A 243 8.65 -27.14 2.96
N ARG A 244 7.98 -26.49 1.99
CA ARG A 244 8.38 -25.15 1.51
C ARG A 244 8.26 -24.09 2.61
N LEU A 245 7.18 -24.10 3.39
CA LEU A 245 6.99 -23.16 4.50
C LEU A 245 8.01 -23.39 5.62
N ASP A 246 8.33 -24.65 5.94
CA ASP A 246 9.37 -25.01 6.91
C ASP A 246 10.74 -24.49 6.47
N HIS A 247 11.06 -24.59 5.18
CA HIS A 247 12.30 -24.03 4.63
C HIS A 247 12.34 -22.50 4.81
N ARG A 248 11.25 -21.80 4.50
CA ARG A 248 11.12 -20.34 4.70
C ARG A 248 11.22 -19.92 6.18
N LEU A 249 10.81 -20.76 7.12
CA LEU A 249 10.97 -20.49 8.56
C LEU A 249 12.41 -20.65 9.05
N ARG A 250 13.27 -21.36 8.31
CA ARG A 250 14.68 -21.59 8.67
C ARG A 250 15.62 -20.56 8.04
N VAL A 251 15.32 -20.15 6.81
CA VAL A 251 16.16 -19.24 6.04
C VAL A 251 15.59 -17.82 6.15
N PRO A 252 16.30 -16.87 6.80
CA PRO A 252 15.88 -15.47 6.78
C PRO A 252 15.80 -14.98 5.34
N PRO A 253 14.76 -14.20 4.96
CA PRO A 253 14.75 -13.56 3.66
C PRO A 253 16.02 -12.70 3.54
N PRO A 254 16.68 -12.68 2.37
CA PRO A 254 17.87 -11.85 2.18
C PRO A 254 17.58 -10.42 2.64
N HIS A 255 18.49 -9.82 3.42
CA HIS A 255 18.25 -8.54 4.08
C HIS A 255 17.63 -7.52 3.11
N THR A 256 16.48 -6.99 3.52
CA THR A 256 15.56 -6.10 2.80
C THR A 256 16.14 -4.75 2.37
N ARG A 257 17.45 -4.53 2.49
CA ARG A 257 18.09 -3.27 2.05
C ARG A 257 18.26 -3.16 0.53
N ASN A 258 18.09 -4.24 -0.24
CA ASN A 258 18.30 -4.21 -1.70
C ASN A 258 17.37 -5.14 -2.50
N ILE A 259 16.12 -5.37 -2.08
CA ILE A 259 15.19 -6.17 -2.90
C ILE A 259 14.47 -5.27 -3.90
N ARG A 260 15.13 -5.07 -5.05
CA ARG A 260 14.47 -4.77 -6.34
C ARG A 260 13.88 -6.04 -6.97
N ASN A 261 13.70 -7.13 -6.22
CA ASN A 261 13.22 -8.40 -6.75
C ASN A 261 11.78 -8.68 -6.26
N PRO A 262 10.75 -8.25 -7.00
CA PRO A 262 9.33 -8.38 -6.63
C PRO A 262 8.79 -9.82 -6.62
N LYS A 263 9.67 -10.84 -6.71
CA LYS A 263 9.30 -12.26 -6.88
C LYS A 263 9.34 -13.10 -5.59
N VAL A 264 9.81 -12.56 -4.46
CA VAL A 264 9.88 -13.36 -3.22
C VAL A 264 8.54 -13.30 -2.49
N LEU A 265 7.76 -14.38 -2.60
CA LEU A 265 6.52 -14.56 -1.85
C LEU A 265 6.80 -14.57 -0.34
N THR A 266 6.25 -13.59 0.38
CA THR A 266 6.41 -13.50 1.84
C THR A 266 5.29 -14.24 2.59
N PHE A 267 5.51 -14.53 3.87
CA PHE A 267 4.42 -15.02 4.72
C PHE A 267 3.26 -14.03 4.83
N GLN A 268 3.53 -12.72 4.78
CA GLN A 268 2.49 -11.70 4.83
C GLN A 268 1.61 -11.76 3.58
N ASP A 269 2.21 -11.93 2.39
CA ASP A 269 1.47 -12.12 1.13
C ASP A 269 0.57 -13.35 1.18
N LEU A 270 1.08 -14.47 1.70
CA LEU A 270 0.29 -15.70 1.87
C LEU A 270 -0.91 -15.48 2.81
N VAL A 271 -0.69 -14.81 3.95
CA VAL A 271 -1.73 -14.52 4.93
C VAL A 271 -2.78 -13.58 4.34
N ASP A 272 -2.37 -12.48 3.70
CA ASP A 272 -3.29 -11.50 3.12
C ASP A 272 -4.08 -12.09 1.95
N THR A 273 -3.45 -12.94 1.14
CA THR A 273 -4.13 -13.66 0.06
C THR A 273 -5.13 -14.69 0.62
N ALA A 274 -4.77 -15.42 1.68
CA ALA A 274 -5.69 -16.33 2.36
C ALA A 274 -6.91 -15.58 2.95
N GLN A 275 -6.72 -14.36 3.48
CA GLN A 275 -7.82 -13.52 3.93
C GLN A 275 -8.69 -13.03 2.79
N LEU A 276 -8.09 -12.64 1.66
CA LEU A 276 -8.81 -12.28 0.46
C LEU A 276 -9.68 -13.45 -0.02
N ILE A 277 -9.13 -14.67 -0.09
CA ILE A 277 -9.88 -15.89 -0.46
C ILE A 277 -11.10 -16.08 0.45
N LYS A 278 -10.95 -15.89 1.77
CA LYS A 278 -12.07 -15.99 2.72
C LYS A 278 -13.13 -14.91 2.49
N LEU A 279 -12.72 -13.68 2.20
CA LEU A 279 -13.62 -12.55 1.91
C LEU A 279 -14.34 -12.70 0.58
N SER A 280 -13.67 -13.31 -0.40
CA SER A 280 -14.20 -13.47 -1.76
C SER A 280 -14.90 -14.82 -1.96
N TRP A 281 -15.05 -15.65 -0.93
CA TRP A 281 -15.65 -16.97 -1.09
C TRP A 281 -17.16 -16.86 -1.39
N PRO A 282 -17.71 -17.58 -2.39
CA PRO A 282 -17.12 -18.72 -3.12
C PRO A 282 -16.42 -18.39 -4.45
N ALA A 283 -16.15 -17.13 -4.81
CA ALA A 283 -15.53 -16.77 -6.09
C ALA A 283 -14.12 -17.36 -6.29
N ALA A 284 -13.42 -17.71 -5.20
CA ALA A 284 -12.11 -18.37 -5.26
C ALA A 284 -12.20 -19.91 -5.37
N ARG A 285 -13.40 -20.50 -5.40
CA ARG A 285 -13.58 -21.96 -5.33
C ARG A 285 -12.94 -22.71 -6.49
N ASP A 286 -13.06 -22.19 -7.69
CA ASP A 286 -12.51 -22.81 -8.91
C ASP A 286 -10.98 -22.70 -8.98
N LEU A 287 -10.37 -21.89 -8.12
CA LEU A 287 -8.92 -21.77 -7.99
C LEU A 287 -8.34 -22.81 -7.02
N VAL A 288 -9.19 -23.54 -6.30
CA VAL A 288 -8.75 -24.57 -5.36
C VAL A 288 -8.40 -25.84 -6.15
N PRO A 289 -7.23 -26.48 -5.92
CA PRO A 289 -6.77 -27.56 -6.77
C PRO A 289 -7.65 -28.83 -6.82
N SER A 290 -8.51 -29.04 -5.82
CA SER A 290 -9.40 -30.20 -5.76
C SER A 290 -10.74 -29.85 -5.11
N ARG A 291 -11.78 -30.62 -5.44
CA ARG A 291 -13.10 -30.47 -4.83
C ARG A 291 -13.10 -30.79 -3.33
N THR A 292 -12.26 -31.72 -2.89
CA THR A 292 -12.14 -32.08 -1.47
C THR A 292 -11.52 -30.94 -0.66
N LEU A 293 -10.47 -30.30 -1.18
CA LEU A 293 -9.87 -29.12 -0.54
C LEU A 293 -10.84 -27.93 -0.56
N ALA A 294 -11.63 -27.76 -1.62
CA ALA A 294 -12.66 -26.72 -1.69
C ALA A 294 -13.74 -26.94 -0.61
N ALA A 295 -14.18 -28.18 -0.40
CA ALA A 295 -15.15 -28.53 0.63
C ALA A 295 -14.65 -28.20 2.05
N LEU A 296 -13.36 -28.43 2.33
CA LEU A 296 -12.76 -28.02 3.62
C LEU A 296 -12.85 -26.50 3.84
N ILE A 297 -12.70 -25.71 2.78
CA ILE A 297 -12.84 -24.25 2.84
C ILE A 297 -14.31 -23.86 3.00
N ASP A 298 -15.22 -24.52 2.30
CA ASP A 298 -16.68 -24.34 2.46
C ASP A 298 -17.11 -24.56 3.91
N ASP A 299 -16.71 -25.67 4.51
CA ASP A 299 -17.04 -26.04 5.89
C ASP A 299 -16.48 -25.03 6.90
N HIS A 300 -15.28 -24.48 6.63
CA HIS A 300 -14.70 -23.43 7.45
C HIS A 300 -15.45 -22.09 7.34
N ILE A 301 -15.89 -21.72 6.14
CA ILE A 301 -16.46 -20.40 5.85
C ILE A 301 -17.96 -20.33 6.15
N ALA A 302 -18.71 -21.42 5.97
CA ALA A 302 -20.16 -21.45 6.15
C ALA A 302 -20.61 -20.91 7.54
N PRO A 303 -20.00 -21.31 8.68
CA PRO A 303 -20.35 -20.77 9.99
C PRO A 303 -20.05 -19.26 10.12
N LEU A 304 -19.00 -18.77 9.44
CA LEU A 304 -18.58 -17.36 9.47
C LEU A 304 -19.60 -16.47 8.75
N GLN A 305 -20.13 -16.95 7.62
CA GLN A 305 -21.14 -16.25 6.83
C GLN A 305 -22.49 -16.18 7.57
N ILE A 306 -22.89 -17.26 8.26
CA ILE A 306 -24.13 -17.29 9.06
C ILE A 306 -24.05 -16.26 10.20
N THR A 307 -22.93 -16.26 10.94
CA THR A 307 -22.72 -15.35 12.09
C THR A 307 -22.70 -13.88 11.67
N SER A 308 -22.17 -13.58 10.48
CA SER A 308 -22.11 -12.22 9.95
C SER A 308 -23.47 -11.66 9.52
N LYS A 309 -24.45 -12.51 9.16
CA LYS A 309 -25.78 -12.08 8.72
C LYS A 309 -26.74 -11.79 9.88
N SER A 310 -26.53 -12.42 11.04
CA SER A 310 -27.48 -12.40 12.16
C SER A 310 -27.23 -11.33 13.23
N THR A 311 -26.12 -10.57 13.16
CA THR A 311 -25.70 -9.67 14.26
C THR A 311 -25.56 -8.20 13.81
N PRO A 312 -26.16 -7.22 14.51
CA PRO A 312 -26.06 -5.81 14.12
C PRO A 312 -24.63 -5.24 14.25
N ALA A 313 -24.22 -4.50 13.22
CA ALA A 313 -22.85 -4.08 12.92
C ALA A 313 -22.26 -2.95 13.79
N ARG A 314 -22.26 -3.07 15.14
CA ARG A 314 -21.77 -1.99 16.02
C ARG A 314 -20.43 -2.22 16.72
N THR A 315 -19.73 -3.35 16.57
CA THR A 315 -18.41 -3.54 17.21
C THR A 315 -17.38 -4.27 16.35
N HIS A 316 -16.14 -3.75 16.34
CA HIS A 316 -14.95 -4.36 15.71
C HIS A 316 -14.67 -5.81 16.16
N SER A 317 -15.23 -6.27 17.29
CA SER A 317 -15.01 -7.64 17.79
C SER A 317 -15.75 -8.71 16.96
N LEU A 318 -16.76 -8.32 16.19
CA LEU A 318 -17.65 -9.24 15.45
C LEU A 318 -16.98 -9.92 14.25
N PHE A 319 -15.98 -9.29 13.64
CA PHE A 319 -15.27 -9.85 12.49
C PHE A 319 -14.02 -10.65 12.87
N SER A 320 -13.70 -10.77 14.17
CA SER A 320 -12.53 -11.52 14.65
C SER A 320 -12.44 -12.97 14.15
N PRO A 321 -13.55 -13.72 13.98
CA PRO A 321 -13.50 -15.06 13.39
C PRO A 321 -13.13 -15.06 11.90
N LEU A 322 -13.59 -14.06 11.14
CA LEU A 322 -13.27 -13.90 9.73
C LEU A 322 -11.77 -13.62 9.53
N TRP A 323 -11.17 -12.85 10.43
CA TRP A 323 -9.73 -12.58 10.40
C TRP A 323 -8.87 -13.71 10.98
N SER A 324 -9.49 -14.79 11.46
CA SER A 324 -8.75 -15.86 12.10
C SER A 324 -8.18 -16.90 11.15
N ALA A 325 -6.98 -17.38 11.47
CA ALA A 325 -6.50 -18.60 10.85
C ALA A 325 -7.39 -19.78 11.27
N PRO A 326 -7.74 -20.70 10.35
CA PRO A 326 -8.46 -21.91 10.70
C PRO A 326 -7.72 -22.71 11.77
N GLN A 327 -8.45 -23.23 12.76
CA GLN A 327 -7.82 -24.07 13.79
C GLN A 327 -7.46 -25.45 13.24
N GLY A 328 -8.33 -26.02 12.40
CA GLY A 328 -8.09 -27.29 11.72
C GLY A 328 -6.96 -27.17 10.69
N SER A 329 -6.14 -28.22 10.64
CA SER A 329 -4.91 -28.23 9.84
C SER A 329 -5.18 -28.38 8.35
N ALA A 330 -6.17 -29.19 7.97
CA ALA A 330 -6.50 -29.41 6.58
C ALA A 330 -7.12 -28.16 5.95
N GLU A 331 -8.02 -27.47 6.67
CA GLU A 331 -8.64 -26.21 6.24
C GLU A 331 -7.60 -25.09 6.12
N CYS A 332 -6.69 -24.99 7.10
CA CYS A 332 -5.61 -24.02 7.05
C CYS A 332 -4.63 -24.29 5.91
N GLY A 333 -4.29 -25.57 5.69
CA GLY A 333 -3.45 -26.00 4.59
C GLY A 333 -4.08 -25.73 3.23
N ALA A 334 -5.38 -26.02 3.06
CA ALA A 334 -6.12 -25.77 1.83
C ALA A 334 -6.14 -24.28 1.45
N LEU A 335 -6.38 -23.39 2.42
CA LEU A 335 -6.34 -21.95 2.22
C LEU A 335 -4.94 -21.46 1.83
N LEU A 336 -3.90 -21.92 2.54
CA LEU A 336 -2.52 -21.52 2.25
C LEU A 336 -2.01 -22.09 0.92
N LEU A 337 -2.45 -23.29 0.53
CA LEU A 337 -2.12 -23.90 -0.76
C LEU A 337 -2.73 -23.10 -1.91
N THR A 338 -4.00 -22.73 -1.77
CA THR A 338 -4.70 -21.90 -2.76
C THR A 338 -4.05 -20.52 -2.86
N ALA A 339 -3.70 -19.92 -1.71
CA ALA A 339 -2.96 -18.66 -1.67
C ALA A 339 -1.60 -18.77 -2.36
N GLU A 340 -0.81 -19.83 -2.10
CA GLU A 340 0.49 -20.01 -2.74
C GLU A 340 0.36 -20.21 -4.25
N ALA A 341 -0.60 -21.03 -4.70
CA ALA A 341 -0.85 -21.29 -6.12
C ALA A 341 -1.18 -20.01 -6.90
N LEU A 342 -1.96 -19.10 -6.31
CA LEU A 342 -2.27 -17.78 -6.90
C LEU A 342 -1.03 -16.94 -7.23
N HIS A 343 0.02 -17.06 -6.41
CA HIS A 343 1.28 -16.35 -6.62
C HIS A 343 2.26 -17.11 -7.50
N LEU A 344 2.39 -18.43 -7.31
CA LEU A 344 3.34 -19.26 -8.08
C LEU A 344 2.95 -19.40 -9.55
N GLU A 345 1.66 -19.45 -9.86
CA GLU A 345 1.17 -19.55 -11.23
C GLU A 345 1.17 -18.19 -11.97
N ALA A 346 1.57 -17.11 -11.31
CA ALA A 346 1.70 -15.78 -11.91
C ALA A 346 3.17 -15.50 -12.30
N PRO A 347 3.54 -15.51 -13.60
CA PRO A 347 4.92 -15.24 -14.04
C PRO A 347 5.36 -13.79 -13.81
N ASP A 348 4.41 -12.86 -13.76
CA ASP A 348 4.62 -11.42 -13.60
C ASP A 348 3.47 -10.74 -12.82
N THR A 349 3.62 -9.44 -12.57
CA THR A 349 2.64 -8.63 -11.84
C THR A 349 1.31 -8.44 -12.57
N THR A 350 1.30 -8.57 -13.90
CA THR A 350 0.08 -8.46 -14.71
C THR A 350 -0.74 -9.73 -14.56
N ALA A 351 -0.11 -10.90 -14.70
CA ALA A 351 -0.74 -12.19 -14.46
C ALA A 351 -1.26 -12.31 -13.01
N LEU A 352 -0.50 -11.81 -12.02
CA LEU A 352 -0.97 -11.76 -10.63
C LEU A 352 -2.24 -10.90 -10.50
N ARG A 353 -2.27 -9.74 -11.14
CA ARG A 353 -3.44 -8.85 -11.15
C ARG A 353 -4.65 -9.54 -11.78
N GLU A 354 -4.51 -10.20 -12.92
CA GLU A 354 -5.62 -10.90 -13.58
C GLU A 354 -6.24 -11.98 -12.71
N ARG A 355 -5.45 -12.66 -11.86
CA ARG A 355 -5.93 -13.69 -10.93
C ARG A 355 -6.55 -13.11 -9.65
N ILE A 356 -5.98 -12.04 -9.10
CA ILE A 356 -6.40 -11.45 -7.81
C ILE A 356 -7.56 -10.46 -7.96
N ARG A 357 -7.59 -9.69 -9.05
CA ARG A 357 -8.59 -8.62 -9.27
C ARG A 357 -10.03 -9.13 -9.20
N PRO A 358 -10.42 -10.28 -9.81
CA PRO A 358 -11.78 -10.79 -9.69
C PRO A 358 -12.18 -11.09 -8.25
N LEU A 359 -11.25 -11.62 -7.44
CA LEU A 359 -11.49 -11.91 -6.03
C LEU A 359 -11.67 -10.63 -5.21
N ALA A 360 -10.81 -9.63 -5.44
CA ALA A 360 -10.92 -8.32 -4.81
C ALA A 360 -12.26 -7.64 -5.18
N GLN A 361 -12.64 -7.67 -6.45
CA GLN A 361 -13.91 -7.13 -6.93
C GLN A 361 -15.10 -7.81 -6.26
N TYR A 362 -15.11 -9.14 -6.23
CA TYR A 362 -16.17 -9.89 -5.57
C TYR A 362 -16.27 -9.54 -4.07
N ALA A 363 -15.13 -9.42 -3.39
CA ALA A 363 -15.07 -9.02 -1.98
C ALA A 363 -15.55 -7.56 -1.77
N PHE A 364 -15.29 -6.64 -2.70
CA PHE A 364 -15.83 -5.28 -2.61
C PHE A 364 -17.36 -5.25 -2.70
N GLU A 365 -17.94 -6.12 -3.54
CA GLU A 365 -19.38 -6.15 -3.84
C GLU A 365 -20.20 -6.95 -2.82
N HIS A 366 -19.65 -8.07 -2.32
CA HIS A 366 -20.42 -9.07 -1.58
C HIS A 366 -20.00 -9.21 -0.11
N ALA A 367 -18.80 -8.79 0.28
CA ALA A 367 -18.36 -8.91 1.66
C ALA A 367 -19.04 -7.85 2.55
N PRO A 368 -19.24 -8.13 3.85
CA PRO A 368 -19.72 -7.13 4.80
C PRO A 368 -18.86 -5.86 4.76
N SER A 369 -19.47 -4.69 4.63
CA SER A 369 -18.77 -3.42 4.41
C SER A 369 -17.70 -3.12 5.47
N GLY A 370 -17.98 -3.44 6.74
CA GLY A 370 -17.01 -3.32 7.84
C GLY A 370 -15.82 -4.27 7.69
N ALA A 371 -16.03 -5.48 7.17
CA ALA A 371 -14.98 -6.45 6.94
C ALA A 371 -14.10 -6.04 5.75
N SER A 372 -14.73 -5.72 4.61
CA SER A 372 -14.05 -5.19 3.43
C SER A 372 -13.20 -3.97 3.79
N ARG A 373 -13.78 -2.99 4.49
CA ARG A 373 -13.07 -1.79 4.95
C ARG A 373 -11.88 -2.12 5.85
N SER A 374 -12.07 -3.04 6.79
CA SER A 374 -11.02 -3.45 7.71
C SER A 374 -9.85 -4.13 7.01
N PHE A 375 -10.06 -4.87 5.91
CA PHE A 375 -8.99 -5.56 5.18
C PHE A 375 -8.24 -4.64 4.22
N PHE A 376 -8.97 -3.95 3.36
CA PHE A 376 -8.33 -3.14 2.32
C PHE A 376 -7.73 -1.84 2.86
N SER A 377 -8.12 -1.42 4.08
CA SER A 377 -7.46 -0.32 4.81
C SER A 377 -6.32 -0.78 5.72
N ARG A 378 -5.88 -2.05 5.66
CA ARG A 378 -4.73 -2.51 6.48
C ARG A 378 -3.43 -1.91 5.97
N PRO A 379 -2.58 -1.36 6.85
CA PRO A 379 -1.21 -1.02 6.47
C PRO A 379 -0.40 -2.32 6.29
N GLY A 380 0.63 -2.28 5.46
CA GLY A 380 1.60 -3.39 5.33
C GLY A 380 1.31 -4.43 4.23
N LEU A 381 0.28 -4.21 3.40
CA LEU A 381 0.12 -4.97 2.16
C LEU A 381 1.36 -4.78 1.28
N SER A 382 1.86 -5.87 0.68
CA SER A 382 2.97 -5.76 -0.26
C SER A 382 2.56 -4.94 -1.49
N PRO A 383 3.47 -4.16 -2.11
CA PRO A 383 3.14 -3.41 -3.31
C PRO A 383 2.58 -4.27 -4.45
N PRO A 384 3.12 -5.47 -4.79
CA PRO A 384 2.52 -6.32 -5.82
C PRO A 384 1.08 -6.71 -5.52
N LEU A 385 0.78 -7.12 -4.28
CA LEU A 385 -0.57 -7.53 -3.89
C LEU A 385 -1.53 -6.33 -3.83
N ALA A 386 -1.09 -5.19 -3.28
CA ALA A 386 -1.86 -3.95 -3.27
C ALA A 386 -2.25 -3.51 -4.69
N ARG A 387 -1.29 -3.51 -5.63
CA ARG A 387 -1.52 -3.22 -7.06
C ARG A 387 -2.49 -4.20 -7.72
N ALA A 388 -2.44 -5.47 -7.32
CA ALA A 388 -3.29 -6.52 -7.88
C ALA A 388 -4.75 -6.39 -7.41
N MET A 389 -4.97 -5.92 -6.17
CA MET A 389 -6.30 -5.66 -5.60
C MET A 389 -6.86 -4.28 -5.93
N ALA A 390 -6.01 -3.33 -6.34
CA ALA A 390 -6.42 -1.96 -6.60
C ALA A 390 -7.42 -1.88 -7.77
N ARG A 391 -8.56 -1.23 -7.53
CA ARG A 391 -9.51 -0.92 -8.59
C ARG A 391 -8.94 0.18 -9.50
N ARG A 392 -8.93 -0.08 -10.81
CA ARG A 392 -8.51 0.89 -11.82
C ARG A 392 -9.71 1.36 -12.63
N LEU A 393 -9.79 2.66 -12.88
CA LEU A 393 -10.75 3.28 -13.76
C LEU A 393 -9.97 4.10 -14.78
N HIS A 394 -10.18 3.80 -16.07
CA HIS A 394 -9.52 4.55 -17.16
C HIS A 394 -7.99 4.59 -17.03
N GLY A 395 -7.42 3.48 -16.60
CA GLY A 395 -5.99 3.34 -16.40
C GLY A 395 -5.38 4.07 -15.20
N PHE A 396 -6.18 4.72 -14.37
CA PHE A 396 -5.75 5.28 -13.09
C PHE A 396 -6.31 4.47 -11.92
N TYR A 397 -5.71 4.60 -10.74
CA TYR A 397 -6.39 4.14 -9.53
C TYR A 397 -7.67 4.93 -9.33
N ALA A 398 -8.74 4.20 -9.01
CA ALA A 398 -10.03 4.79 -8.72
C ALA A 398 -9.93 5.72 -7.50
N ALA A 399 -10.76 6.77 -7.47
CA ALA A 399 -10.69 7.84 -6.47
C ALA A 399 -12.09 8.17 -5.91
N GLY A 400 -12.46 7.54 -4.79
CA GLY A 400 -13.79 7.65 -4.20
C GLY A 400 -13.94 6.98 -2.82
N PRO A 401 -15.18 6.84 -2.31
CA PRO A 401 -15.47 6.33 -0.97
C PRO A 401 -15.14 4.85 -0.73
N LEU A 402 -15.06 4.04 -1.80
CA LEU A 402 -14.73 2.61 -1.75
C LEU A 402 -13.23 2.36 -2.01
N GLU A 403 -12.46 3.43 -2.25
CA GLU A 403 -11.09 3.35 -2.73
C GLU A 403 -10.08 3.54 -1.61
N TYR A 404 -9.63 2.42 -1.08
CA TYR A 404 -8.73 2.33 0.05
C TYR A 404 -7.33 2.86 -0.30
N ALA A 405 -6.85 3.84 0.47
CA ALA A 405 -5.57 4.52 0.21
C ALA A 405 -4.38 3.54 0.15
N ASN A 406 -4.40 2.49 0.98
CA ASN A 406 -3.31 1.52 1.06
C ASN A 406 -3.18 0.62 -0.18
N LEU A 407 -4.20 0.55 -1.03
CA LEU A 407 -4.11 -0.15 -2.31
C LEU A 407 -3.42 0.68 -3.39
N ARG A 408 -3.33 2.01 -3.20
CA ARG A 408 -2.78 2.95 -4.18
C ARG A 408 -1.25 3.06 -4.03
N ALA A 409 -0.56 1.92 -3.96
CA ALA A 409 0.90 1.87 -4.01
C ALA A 409 1.41 2.30 -5.40
N PRO A 410 2.66 2.74 -5.54
CA PRO A 410 3.27 3.04 -6.85
C PRO A 410 2.96 1.95 -7.88
N SER A 411 2.33 2.34 -9.00
CA SER A 411 1.85 1.36 -9.98
C SER A 411 2.98 0.71 -10.78
N ARG A 412 4.19 1.28 -10.75
CA ARG A 412 5.41 0.79 -11.41
C ARG A 412 6.63 1.10 -10.53
N ASP A 413 7.61 0.21 -10.52
CA ASP A 413 8.85 0.42 -9.76
C ASP A 413 9.80 1.34 -10.54
N CYS A 414 9.55 2.65 -10.48
CA CYS A 414 10.26 3.67 -11.25
C CYS A 414 11.61 4.04 -10.62
N ARG A 415 12.58 4.43 -11.44
CA ARG A 415 13.85 5.04 -10.99
C ARG A 415 13.75 6.57 -10.87
N PHE A 416 12.76 7.19 -11.51
CA PHE A 416 12.45 8.60 -11.29
C PHE A 416 11.56 8.80 -10.07
N THR A 417 11.61 9.99 -9.49
CA THR A 417 10.79 10.44 -8.36
C THR A 417 9.68 11.39 -8.81
N ALA A 418 8.75 11.67 -7.90
CA ALA A 418 7.70 12.69 -8.07
C ALA A 418 8.24 14.06 -8.52
N ASP A 419 9.41 14.45 -8.02
CA ASP A 419 10.02 15.76 -8.29
C ASP A 419 10.48 15.92 -9.74
N GLU A 420 10.73 14.79 -10.42
CA GLU A 420 11.23 14.73 -11.80
C GLU A 420 10.10 14.61 -12.83
N VAL A 421 8.84 14.65 -12.37
CA VAL A 421 7.68 14.65 -13.26
C VAL A 421 7.23 16.09 -13.52
N PRO A 422 7.16 16.54 -14.80
CA PRO A 422 6.65 17.86 -15.14
C PRO A 422 5.11 17.89 -15.06
N PRO A 423 4.46 19.06 -14.83
CA PRO A 423 2.99 19.17 -14.83
C PRO A 423 2.35 18.91 -16.21
N GLN A 424 3.10 19.15 -17.27
CA GLN A 424 2.82 18.67 -18.62
C GLN A 424 4.10 18.07 -19.19
N ILE A 425 4.03 16.88 -19.78
CA ILE A 425 5.20 16.31 -20.46
C ILE A 425 5.70 17.28 -21.54
N PRO A 426 7.00 17.50 -21.70
CA PRO A 426 7.60 18.25 -22.80
C PRO A 426 7.06 17.89 -24.19
N GLN A 427 7.13 18.84 -25.12
CA GLN A 427 6.57 18.65 -26.47
C GLN A 427 7.32 17.56 -27.23
N ASP A 428 8.65 17.49 -27.11
CA ASP A 428 9.50 16.44 -27.66
C ASP A 428 9.13 15.05 -27.13
N TRP A 429 8.78 14.93 -25.84
CA TRP A 429 8.32 13.66 -25.27
C TRP A 429 6.95 13.27 -25.85
N TYR A 430 6.05 14.25 -26.01
CA TYR A 430 4.76 14.00 -26.66
C TYR A 430 4.94 13.56 -28.12
N ASP A 431 5.76 14.29 -28.88
CA ASP A 431 5.98 14.03 -30.30
C ASP A 431 6.57 12.63 -30.52
N THR A 432 7.43 12.18 -29.59
CA THR A 432 8.10 10.87 -29.66
C THR A 432 7.19 9.70 -29.28
N TYR A 433 6.37 9.83 -28.22
CA TYR A 433 5.66 8.68 -27.63
C TYR A 433 4.14 8.69 -27.87
N PHE A 434 3.55 9.82 -28.22
CA PHE A 434 2.09 9.99 -28.25
C PHE A 434 1.54 10.45 -29.60
N THR A 435 2.37 10.78 -30.60
CA THR A 435 1.89 11.20 -31.94
C THR A 435 1.07 10.11 -32.61
N ASP A 436 1.65 8.93 -32.80
CA ASP A 436 0.98 7.77 -33.42
C ASP A 436 -0.30 7.39 -32.66
N PHE A 437 -0.26 7.48 -31.33
CA PHE A 437 -1.44 7.25 -30.51
C PHE A 437 -2.54 8.29 -30.75
N ALA A 438 -2.17 9.57 -30.89
CA ALA A 438 -3.12 10.67 -31.02
C ALA A 438 -3.80 10.71 -32.39
N GLU A 439 -3.17 10.19 -33.45
CA GLU A 439 -3.79 10.02 -34.77
C GLU A 439 -5.02 9.10 -34.72
N ASP A 440 -4.99 8.10 -33.83
CA ASP A 440 -6.08 7.15 -33.63
C ASP A 440 -7.17 7.65 -32.65
N VAL A 441 -6.99 8.83 -32.04
CA VAL A 441 -7.99 9.39 -31.11
C VAL A 441 -9.10 10.13 -31.90
N PRO A 442 -10.38 9.73 -31.76
CA PRO A 442 -11.47 10.37 -32.46
C PRO A 442 -11.59 11.86 -32.15
N GLY A 443 -11.62 12.70 -33.19
CA GLY A 443 -11.72 14.15 -33.03
C GLY A 443 -10.49 14.78 -32.37
N ALA A 444 -9.32 14.16 -32.53
CA ALA A 444 -8.06 14.71 -32.06
C ALA A 444 -7.79 16.10 -32.66
N GLY A 445 -7.39 17.02 -31.79
CA GLY A 445 -6.93 18.35 -32.19
C GLY A 445 -6.02 18.94 -31.13
N ILE A 446 -5.67 20.23 -31.28
CA ILE A 446 -4.71 20.92 -30.40
C ILE A 446 -5.12 20.85 -28.91
N TYR A 447 -6.43 20.82 -28.62
CA TYR A 447 -6.93 20.65 -27.25
C TYR A 447 -6.72 19.23 -26.71
N THR A 448 -6.82 18.20 -27.56
CA THR A 448 -6.54 16.80 -27.19
C THR A 448 -5.09 16.63 -26.79
N VAL A 449 -4.14 17.19 -27.55
CA VAL A 449 -2.70 17.19 -27.23
C VAL A 449 -2.47 17.70 -25.80
N ARG A 450 -3.08 18.83 -25.43
CA ARG A 450 -2.98 19.41 -24.09
C ARG A 450 -3.48 18.46 -23.00
N HIS A 451 -4.59 17.78 -23.25
CA HIS A 451 -5.16 16.82 -22.31
C HIS A 451 -4.29 15.57 -22.19
N LEU A 452 -3.77 15.03 -23.29
CA LEU A 452 -2.87 13.88 -23.29
C LEU A 452 -1.58 14.18 -22.51
N ARG A 453 -0.94 15.33 -22.76
CA ARG A 453 0.29 15.73 -22.07
C ARG A 453 0.10 15.84 -20.56
N ARG A 454 -1.03 16.39 -20.12
CA ARG A 454 -1.40 16.49 -18.70
C ARG A 454 -1.72 15.12 -18.11
N ALA A 455 -2.50 14.28 -18.81
CA ALA A 455 -2.84 12.95 -18.35
C ALA A 455 -1.62 12.05 -18.21
N ALA A 456 -0.68 12.11 -19.16
CA ALA A 456 0.59 11.39 -19.08
C ALA A 456 1.39 11.79 -17.83
N SER A 457 1.43 13.09 -17.50
CA SER A 457 2.07 13.59 -16.28
C SER A 457 1.40 13.05 -15.00
N LEU A 458 0.06 13.08 -14.95
CA LEU A 458 -0.70 12.49 -13.84
C LEU A 458 -0.43 10.99 -13.71
N LYS A 459 -0.25 10.29 -14.83
CA LYS A 459 0.01 8.85 -14.86
C LYS A 459 1.44 8.51 -14.45
N LEU A 460 2.44 9.26 -14.90
CA LEU A 460 3.82 9.15 -14.43
C LEU A 460 3.91 9.38 -12.91
N MET A 461 3.15 10.35 -12.39
CA MET A 461 3.03 10.55 -10.94
C MET A 461 2.45 9.35 -10.21
N GLU A 462 1.35 8.77 -10.71
CA GLU A 462 0.77 7.55 -10.14
C GLU A 462 1.74 6.36 -10.23
N MET A 463 2.53 6.28 -11.29
CA MET A 463 3.55 5.25 -11.48
C MET A 463 4.62 5.33 -10.41
N THR A 464 5.22 6.50 -10.16
CA THR A 464 6.31 6.67 -9.18
C THR A 464 5.84 6.78 -7.73
N ALA A 465 4.75 7.50 -7.46
CA ALA A 465 4.32 7.83 -6.10
C ALA A 465 3.06 7.08 -5.66
N GLY A 466 2.34 6.44 -6.58
CA GLY A 466 1.03 5.86 -6.30
C GLY A 466 -0.02 6.95 -6.14
N GLY A 467 -1.02 6.68 -5.30
CA GLY A 467 -2.11 7.62 -5.03
C GLY A 467 -3.11 7.74 -6.19
N SER A 468 -4.14 8.55 -5.96
CA SER A 468 -5.17 8.88 -6.94
C SER A 468 -4.72 10.02 -7.84
N TRP A 469 -5.39 10.19 -8.98
CA TRP A 469 -5.17 11.34 -9.85
C TRP A 469 -5.32 12.71 -9.13
N ARG A 470 -6.14 12.79 -8.06
CA ARG A 470 -6.28 14.01 -7.23
C ARG A 470 -4.99 14.30 -6.47
N GLU A 471 -4.39 13.27 -5.88
CA GLU A 471 -3.11 13.37 -5.17
C GLU A 471 -1.99 13.71 -6.17
N SER A 472 -1.95 13.06 -7.33
CA SER A 472 -1.02 13.39 -8.42
C SER A 472 -1.13 14.86 -8.86
N ALA A 473 -2.36 15.36 -9.05
CA ALA A 473 -2.60 16.73 -9.46
C ALA A 473 -2.09 17.75 -8.43
N ARG A 474 -2.30 17.48 -7.13
CA ARG A 474 -1.80 18.34 -6.05
C ARG A 474 -0.27 18.43 -6.04
N VAL A 475 0.43 17.30 -6.19
CA VAL A 475 1.90 17.27 -6.21
C VAL A 475 2.47 18.02 -7.43
N LEU A 476 1.78 17.97 -8.57
CA LEU A 476 2.16 18.68 -9.79
C LEU A 476 1.71 20.15 -9.84
N ASP A 477 1.11 20.69 -8.78
CA ASP A 477 0.51 22.04 -8.76
C ASP A 477 -0.56 22.26 -9.84
N ILE A 478 -1.28 21.20 -10.22
CA ILE A 478 -2.38 21.23 -11.19
C ILE A 478 -3.70 21.38 -10.42
N PRO A 479 -4.53 22.41 -10.69
CA PRO A 479 -5.85 22.53 -10.07
C PRO A 479 -6.71 21.28 -10.29
N GLU A 480 -7.32 20.74 -9.24
CA GLU A 480 -8.12 19.51 -9.31
C GLU A 480 -9.23 19.60 -10.37
N SER A 481 -9.86 20.76 -10.54
CA SER A 481 -10.89 21.00 -11.58
C SER A 481 -10.35 20.83 -13.00
N ARG A 482 -9.08 21.21 -13.24
CA ARG A 482 -8.41 21.04 -14.53
C ARG A 482 -8.00 19.59 -14.77
N ALA A 483 -7.49 18.90 -13.75
CA ALA A 483 -7.20 17.47 -13.83
C ALA A 483 -8.48 16.67 -14.13
N LEU A 484 -9.57 16.94 -13.39
CA LEU A 484 -10.88 16.33 -13.63
C LEU A 484 -11.40 16.62 -15.04
N SER A 485 -11.32 17.86 -15.50
CA SER A 485 -11.72 18.25 -16.86
C SER A 485 -10.94 17.47 -17.93
N THR A 486 -9.64 17.23 -17.70
CA THR A 486 -8.81 16.41 -18.61
C THR A 486 -9.29 14.97 -18.67
N LEU A 487 -9.45 14.34 -17.51
CA LEU A 487 -9.90 12.95 -17.45
C LEU A 487 -11.30 12.79 -18.05
N ASN A 488 -12.21 13.73 -17.82
CA ASN A 488 -13.55 13.71 -18.41
C ASN A 488 -13.51 13.85 -19.94
N LYS A 489 -12.68 14.75 -20.47
CA LYS A 489 -12.54 14.94 -21.93
C LYS A 489 -11.94 13.72 -22.60
N LEU A 490 -10.85 13.18 -22.06
CA LEU A 490 -10.23 11.96 -22.57
C LEU A 490 -11.16 10.76 -22.44
N ARG A 491 -11.92 10.64 -21.35
CA ARG A 491 -12.94 9.59 -21.19
C ARG A 491 -13.99 9.64 -22.30
N CYS A 492 -14.50 10.82 -22.63
CA CYS A 492 -15.45 10.97 -23.73
C CYS A 492 -14.83 10.63 -25.09
N GLN A 493 -13.56 10.98 -25.33
CA GLN A 493 -12.87 10.73 -26.60
C GLN A 493 -12.42 9.28 -26.78
N PHE A 494 -11.95 8.65 -25.71
CA PHE A 494 -11.42 7.28 -25.77
C PHE A 494 -12.55 6.25 -25.88
N GLY A 495 -13.78 6.60 -25.48
CA GLY A 495 -14.91 5.67 -25.48
C GLY A 495 -14.61 4.39 -24.69
N GLY A 496 -15.43 3.35 -24.86
CA GLY A 496 -15.19 2.02 -24.28
C GLY A 496 -14.13 1.19 -25.03
N ALA A 497 -13.31 1.79 -25.88
CA ALA A 497 -12.36 1.12 -26.76
C ALA A 497 -10.97 0.91 -26.11
N ASP A 498 -10.13 0.08 -26.76
CA ASP A 498 -8.73 -0.27 -26.39
C ASP A 498 -7.74 0.91 -26.32
N LEU A 499 -8.23 2.16 -26.40
CA LEU A 499 -7.40 3.37 -26.32
C LEU A 499 -6.81 3.60 -24.93
N TRP A 500 -7.48 3.20 -23.85
CA TRP A 500 -6.92 3.31 -22.49
C TRP A 500 -5.67 2.42 -22.30
N PRO A 501 -5.70 1.11 -22.63
CA PRO A 501 -4.49 0.28 -22.66
C PRO A 501 -3.36 0.87 -23.52
N ARG A 502 -3.67 1.42 -24.70
CA ARG A 502 -2.65 2.03 -25.58
C ARG A 502 -2.04 3.31 -24.99
N PHE A 503 -2.85 4.16 -24.35
CA PHE A 503 -2.36 5.32 -23.61
C PHE A 503 -1.45 4.92 -22.44
N GLU A 504 -1.81 3.86 -21.71
CA GLU A 504 -0.95 3.31 -20.65
C GLU A 504 0.38 2.82 -21.23
N HIS A 505 0.35 2.10 -22.35
CA HIS A 505 1.55 1.60 -23.01
C HIS A 505 2.48 2.74 -23.46
N ALA A 506 1.95 3.78 -24.11
CA ALA A 506 2.74 4.96 -24.50
C ALA A 506 3.36 5.66 -23.27
N THR A 507 2.62 5.74 -22.17
CA THR A 507 3.14 6.31 -20.92
C THR A 507 4.21 5.42 -20.28
N ASP A 508 4.09 4.10 -20.39
CA ASP A 508 5.07 3.13 -19.90
C ASP A 508 6.39 3.23 -20.70
N GLN A 509 6.32 3.39 -22.01
CA GLN A 509 7.50 3.66 -22.86
C GLN A 509 8.21 4.96 -22.47
N LEU A 510 7.45 6.01 -22.16
CA LEU A 510 8.00 7.26 -21.64
C LEU A 510 8.64 7.05 -20.26
N ALA A 511 8.01 6.27 -19.39
CA ALA A 511 8.55 5.95 -18.06
C ALA A 511 9.86 5.14 -18.16
N ASP A 512 9.97 4.21 -19.12
CA ASP A 512 11.19 3.47 -19.45
C ASP A 512 12.31 4.39 -19.94
N TYR A 513 11.97 5.37 -20.78
CA TYR A 513 12.91 6.40 -21.21
C TYR A 513 13.45 7.20 -20.03
N LEU A 514 12.55 7.70 -19.17
CA LEU A 514 12.94 8.39 -17.95
C LEU A 514 13.88 7.51 -17.13
N ASP A 515 13.55 6.24 -16.90
CA ASP A 515 14.37 5.28 -16.16
C ASP A 515 15.78 5.07 -16.69
N ARG A 516 16.02 5.31 -17.98
CA ARG A 516 17.34 5.23 -18.60
C ARG A 516 18.11 6.56 -18.59
N LEU A 517 17.46 7.69 -18.29
CA LEU A 517 18.15 8.97 -18.24
C LEU A 517 19.19 9.00 -17.11
N PRO A 518 20.46 9.35 -17.42
CA PRO A 518 21.53 9.42 -16.42
C PRO A 518 21.35 10.62 -15.49
N GLN A 519 20.80 11.72 -15.99
CA GLN A 519 20.42 12.91 -15.23
C GLN A 519 18.99 13.30 -15.61
N ARG A 520 18.19 13.62 -14.60
CA ARG A 520 16.77 13.97 -14.74
C ARG A 520 16.57 15.37 -14.21
N THR A 521 15.74 16.13 -14.90
CA THR A 521 15.36 17.48 -14.47
C THR A 521 14.44 17.41 -13.25
N ASN A 522 14.78 18.15 -12.20
CA ASN A 522 13.90 18.32 -11.04
C ASN A 522 12.88 19.44 -11.32
N TYR A 523 11.75 19.09 -11.93
CA TYR A 523 10.69 20.04 -12.26
C TYR A 523 10.04 20.67 -11.03
N ALA A 524 9.98 19.96 -9.89
CA ALA A 524 9.50 20.54 -8.63
C ALA A 524 10.42 21.66 -8.12
N HIS A 525 11.74 21.52 -8.29
CA HIS A 525 12.71 22.57 -8.01
C HIS A 525 12.50 23.77 -8.93
N ARG A 526 12.40 23.55 -10.25
CA ARG A 526 12.12 24.62 -11.21
C ARG A 526 10.83 25.38 -10.90
N ARG A 527 9.74 24.69 -10.52
CA ARG A 527 8.48 25.36 -10.10
C ARG A 527 8.65 26.22 -8.86
N ARG A 528 9.35 25.72 -7.84
CA ARG A 528 9.63 26.47 -6.60
C ARG A 528 10.48 27.71 -6.88
N PHE A 529 11.52 27.56 -7.69
CA PHE A 529 12.39 28.66 -8.09
C PHE A 529 11.61 29.74 -8.86
N MET A 530 10.79 29.32 -9.81
CA MET A 530 10.04 30.22 -10.70
C MET A 530 8.76 30.79 -10.05
N ALA A 531 8.46 30.49 -8.79
CA ALA A 531 7.20 30.89 -8.14
C ALA A 531 7.03 32.43 -8.04
N ASN A 532 8.13 33.14 -7.78
CA ASN A 532 8.16 34.59 -7.67
C ASN A 532 8.99 35.26 -8.77
N TRP A 533 9.57 34.48 -9.68
CA TRP A 533 10.39 34.99 -10.76
C TRP A 533 9.57 35.81 -11.78
N THR A 534 10.16 36.88 -12.28
CA THR A 534 9.64 37.69 -13.38
C THR A 534 10.77 38.00 -14.35
N LEU A 535 10.47 38.02 -15.64
CA LEU A 535 11.45 38.38 -16.67
C LEU A 535 11.90 39.84 -16.49
N PRO A 536 13.21 40.12 -16.35
CA PRO A 536 13.71 41.49 -16.32
C PRO A 536 13.26 42.27 -17.55
N TYR A 537 12.89 43.54 -17.36
CA TYR A 537 12.36 44.35 -18.45
C TYR A 537 13.40 44.59 -19.56
N GLU A 538 14.67 44.74 -19.20
CA GLU A 538 15.79 44.88 -20.14
C GLU A 538 15.96 43.65 -21.05
N ASP A 539 15.89 42.45 -20.47
CA ASP A 539 15.92 41.19 -21.23
C ASP A 539 14.72 41.10 -22.17
N TRP A 540 13.54 41.53 -21.72
CA TRP A 540 12.34 41.55 -22.56
C TRP A 540 12.45 42.51 -23.75
N LEU A 541 13.03 43.70 -23.53
CA LEU A 541 13.32 44.65 -24.62
C LEU A 541 14.31 44.04 -25.62
N ALA A 542 15.38 43.41 -25.15
CA ALA A 542 16.36 42.76 -26.00
C ALA A 542 15.73 41.63 -26.84
N LEU A 543 14.91 40.78 -26.23
CA LEU A 543 14.19 39.71 -26.91
C LEU A 543 13.24 40.24 -28.00
N CYS A 544 12.57 41.37 -27.73
CA CYS A 544 11.64 42.00 -28.66
C CYS A 544 12.30 42.89 -29.73
N SER A 545 13.58 43.22 -29.58
CA SER A 545 14.28 44.18 -30.45
C SER A 545 14.30 43.74 -31.92
N GLY A 546 13.95 44.66 -32.82
CA GLY A 546 13.92 44.42 -34.26
C GLY A 546 12.76 43.53 -34.75
N LEU A 547 11.81 43.17 -33.89
CA LEU A 547 10.58 42.49 -34.30
C LEU A 547 9.53 43.50 -34.75
N ALA A 548 8.80 43.21 -35.84
CA ALA A 548 7.76 44.09 -36.37
C ALA A 548 6.66 44.45 -35.34
N GLN A 549 6.43 43.58 -34.36
CA GLN A 549 5.47 43.78 -33.27
C GLN A 549 6.14 44.10 -31.92
N GLY A 550 7.44 44.35 -31.88
CA GLY A 550 8.24 44.54 -30.67
C GLY A 550 7.69 45.67 -29.79
N ASP A 551 7.53 46.87 -30.34
CA ASP A 551 7.03 48.04 -29.62
C ASP A 551 5.64 47.82 -29.02
N ARG A 552 4.77 47.11 -29.76
CA ARG A 552 3.42 46.78 -29.29
C ARG A 552 3.46 45.81 -28.10
N LEU A 553 4.37 44.83 -28.14
CA LEU A 553 4.52 43.83 -27.08
C LEU A 553 5.14 44.43 -25.81
N THR A 554 6.08 45.36 -25.94
CA THR A 554 6.80 45.98 -24.82
C THR A 554 5.99 47.10 -24.16
N SER A 555 5.32 47.94 -24.96
CA SER A 555 4.61 49.13 -24.45
C SER A 555 3.28 48.80 -23.76
N ARG A 556 2.57 47.77 -24.22
CA ARG A 556 1.20 47.47 -23.75
C ARG A 556 1.15 46.56 -22.53
N HIS A 557 2.14 45.68 -22.35
CA HIS A 557 2.08 44.59 -21.37
C HIS A 557 3.36 44.45 -20.53
N GLY A 558 4.33 45.35 -20.69
CA GLY A 558 5.64 45.24 -20.05
C GLY A 558 6.27 43.86 -20.31
N ALA A 559 6.95 43.30 -19.32
CA ALA A 559 7.55 41.97 -19.40
C ALA A 559 6.57 40.82 -19.07
N ALA A 560 5.27 41.07 -18.93
CA ALA A 560 4.32 40.06 -18.46
C ALA A 560 4.14 38.91 -19.46
N ILE A 561 4.09 39.21 -20.77
CA ILE A 561 4.00 38.18 -21.82
C ILE A 561 5.24 37.27 -21.76
N GLY A 562 6.43 37.86 -21.76
CA GLY A 562 7.69 37.12 -21.66
C GLY A 562 7.79 36.31 -20.36
N THR A 563 7.40 36.89 -19.22
CA THR A 563 7.35 36.19 -17.92
C THR A 563 6.50 34.93 -17.99
N VAL A 564 5.29 35.04 -18.53
CA VAL A 564 4.36 33.91 -18.63
C VAL A 564 4.88 32.83 -19.58
N MET A 565 5.48 33.23 -20.72
CA MET A 565 6.04 32.29 -21.69
C MET A 565 7.26 31.55 -21.14
N VAL A 566 8.23 32.28 -20.58
CA VAL A 566 9.44 31.69 -19.98
C VAL A 566 9.07 30.80 -18.81
N TRP A 567 8.17 31.25 -17.92
CA TRP A 567 7.69 30.43 -16.80
C TRP A 567 7.10 29.11 -17.27
N ALA A 568 6.24 29.14 -18.29
CA ALA A 568 5.58 27.94 -18.81
C ALA A 568 6.57 26.94 -19.40
N GLU A 569 7.60 27.42 -20.12
CA GLU A 569 8.58 26.55 -20.76
C GLU A 569 9.64 26.01 -19.78
N VAL A 570 10.11 26.82 -18.83
CA VAL A 570 11.07 26.36 -17.79
C VAL A 570 10.45 25.29 -16.91
N THR A 571 9.20 25.50 -16.48
CA THR A 571 8.49 24.60 -15.55
C THR A 571 7.75 23.47 -16.25
N GLN A 572 7.62 23.52 -17.58
CA GLN A 572 6.79 22.61 -18.38
C GLN A 572 5.34 22.54 -17.85
N ALA A 573 4.76 23.71 -17.57
CA ALA A 573 3.42 23.86 -17.04
C ALA A 573 2.54 24.69 -17.97
N GLU A 574 1.22 24.62 -17.77
CA GLU A 574 0.29 25.44 -18.54
C GLU A 574 0.47 26.91 -18.21
N TYR A 575 0.70 27.74 -19.23
CA TYR A 575 0.87 29.19 -19.05
C TYR A 575 -0.27 29.85 -18.26
N LEU A 576 -1.50 29.31 -18.31
CA LEU A 576 -2.66 29.78 -17.52
C LEU A 576 -2.49 29.60 -16.00
N LEU A 577 -1.55 28.75 -15.58
CA LEU A 577 -1.21 28.47 -14.19
C LEU A 577 -0.03 29.33 -13.68
N CYS A 578 0.51 30.20 -14.53
CA CYS A 578 1.60 31.10 -14.14
C CYS A 578 1.21 31.90 -12.87
N PRO A 579 2.06 31.93 -11.82
CA PRO A 579 1.80 32.66 -10.59
C PRO A 579 1.45 34.13 -10.80
N LEU A 580 2.04 34.78 -11.81
CA LEU A 580 1.71 36.16 -12.18
C LEU A 580 0.22 36.32 -12.53
N LEU A 581 -0.29 35.45 -13.40
CA LEU A 581 -1.70 35.48 -13.80
C LEU A 581 -2.64 35.12 -12.65
N GLN A 582 -2.20 34.22 -11.76
CA GLN A 582 -2.97 33.88 -10.56
C GLN A 582 -3.04 35.07 -9.58
N ARG A 583 -1.95 35.82 -9.41
CA ARG A 583 -1.94 37.05 -8.62
C ARG A 583 -2.88 38.10 -9.21
N TRP A 584 -2.81 38.34 -10.52
CA TRP A 584 -3.70 39.27 -11.22
C TRP A 584 -5.17 38.90 -11.07
N ARG A 585 -5.51 37.62 -11.21
CA ARG A 585 -6.89 37.15 -10.98
C ARG A 585 -7.37 37.43 -9.56
N ARG A 586 -6.51 37.27 -8.55
CA ARG A 586 -6.85 37.56 -7.14
C ARG A 586 -6.99 39.06 -6.87
N SER A 587 -6.21 39.90 -7.55
CA SER A 587 -6.27 41.36 -7.43
C SER A 587 -7.33 42.00 -8.33
N GLY A 588 -8.08 41.23 -9.11
CA GLY A 588 -9.08 41.74 -10.06
C GLY A 588 -8.48 42.41 -11.30
N THR A 589 -7.18 42.26 -11.56
CA THR A 589 -6.51 42.81 -12.74
C THR A 589 -6.86 41.97 -13.98
N ASP A 590 -7.26 42.65 -15.07
CA ASP A 590 -7.59 41.97 -16.33
C ASP A 590 -6.36 41.33 -16.97
N ALA A 591 -6.34 39.99 -16.97
CA ALA A 591 -5.30 39.17 -17.58
C ALA A 591 -5.61 38.78 -19.04
N GLY A 592 -6.82 39.07 -19.54
CA GLY A 592 -7.30 38.63 -20.85
C GLY A 592 -6.36 38.99 -22.00
N PRO A 593 -5.93 40.26 -22.15
CA PRO A 593 -5.03 40.66 -23.23
C PRO A 593 -3.69 39.91 -23.24
N VAL A 594 -3.10 39.64 -22.07
CA VAL A 594 -1.85 38.88 -21.96
C VAL A 594 -2.08 37.42 -22.30
N ILE A 595 -3.17 36.82 -21.80
CA ILE A 595 -3.55 35.44 -22.11
C ILE A 595 -3.74 35.24 -23.61
N ASP A 596 -4.39 36.18 -24.29
CA ASP A 596 -4.64 36.12 -25.73
C ASP A 596 -3.35 36.22 -26.55
N GLU A 597 -2.45 37.15 -26.22
CA GLU A 597 -1.16 37.25 -26.92
C GLU A 597 -0.26 36.05 -26.66
N VAL A 598 -0.22 35.53 -25.43
CA VAL A 598 0.50 34.29 -25.10
C VAL A 598 -0.09 33.09 -25.87
N SER A 599 -1.42 32.97 -25.90
CA SER A 599 -2.12 31.92 -26.67
C SER A 599 -1.78 31.99 -28.16
N LYS A 600 -1.73 33.19 -28.75
CA LYS A 600 -1.31 33.37 -30.15
C LYS A 600 0.12 32.91 -30.37
N CYS A 601 1.04 33.18 -29.44
CA CYS A 601 2.44 32.75 -29.57
C CYS A 601 2.62 31.22 -29.46
N PHE A 602 1.80 30.54 -28.65
CA PHE A 602 1.83 29.07 -28.53
C PHE A 602 1.06 28.33 -29.64
N THR A 603 0.19 29.03 -30.40
CA THR A 603 -0.60 28.40 -31.46
C THR A 603 0.26 28.18 -32.72
N PRO A 604 0.48 26.94 -33.20
CA PRO A 604 1.38 26.67 -34.33
C PRO A 604 1.05 27.47 -35.60
N ALA A 605 -0.23 27.60 -35.95
CA ALA A 605 -0.68 28.36 -37.12
C ALA A 605 -0.26 29.86 -37.08
N ASN A 606 -0.02 30.41 -35.89
CA ASN A 606 0.35 31.81 -35.66
C ASN A 606 1.86 32.03 -35.50
N GLN A 607 2.67 30.96 -35.48
CA GLN A 607 4.13 31.02 -35.37
C GLN A 607 4.77 31.35 -36.72
N ARG A 608 4.54 32.57 -37.21
CA ARG A 608 5.10 33.08 -38.46
C ARG A 608 5.75 34.45 -38.22
N GLY A 609 6.71 34.81 -39.07
CA GLY A 609 7.41 36.10 -39.02
C GLY A 609 7.98 36.40 -37.64
N GLY A 610 7.73 37.62 -37.14
CA GLY A 610 8.27 38.07 -35.85
C GLY A 610 7.85 37.23 -34.65
N ARG A 611 6.72 36.50 -34.68
CA ARG A 611 6.34 35.62 -33.55
C ARG A 611 7.18 34.35 -33.51
N LEU A 612 7.51 33.79 -34.67
CA LEU A 612 8.42 32.65 -34.77
C LEU A 612 9.81 33.03 -34.27
N GLU A 613 10.28 34.21 -34.66
CA GLU A 613 11.58 34.73 -34.21
C GLU A 613 11.60 34.98 -32.69
N LEU A 614 10.54 35.57 -32.13
CA LEU A 614 10.39 35.70 -30.68
C LEU A 614 10.43 34.35 -29.96
N ARG A 615 9.74 33.33 -30.50
CA ARG A 615 9.75 31.96 -29.96
C ARG A 615 11.15 31.36 -29.96
N ARG A 616 11.93 31.55 -31.03
CA ARG A 616 13.32 31.07 -31.12
C ARG A 616 14.21 31.73 -30.07
N ARG A 617 14.14 33.06 -29.96
CA ARG A 617 14.93 33.81 -28.96
C ARG A 617 14.57 33.43 -27.52
N LEU A 618 13.27 33.28 -27.24
CA LEU A 618 12.79 32.80 -25.95
C LEU A 618 13.26 31.38 -25.64
N HIS A 619 13.30 30.49 -26.64
CA HIS A 619 13.78 29.13 -26.46
C HIS A 619 15.24 29.10 -25.99
N THR A 620 16.11 29.91 -26.60
CA THR A 620 17.51 30.08 -26.15
C THR A 620 17.59 30.58 -24.72
N TYR A 621 16.84 31.65 -24.40
CA TYR A 621 16.80 32.20 -23.03
C TYR A 621 16.31 31.17 -22.00
N VAL A 622 15.25 30.43 -22.33
CA VAL A 622 14.71 29.36 -21.48
C VAL A 622 15.74 28.27 -21.26
N HIS A 623 16.50 27.87 -22.28
CA HIS A 623 17.52 26.83 -22.16
C HIS A 623 18.64 27.25 -21.21
N GLU A 624 19.15 28.47 -21.34
CA GLU A 624 20.19 29.00 -20.46
C GLU A 624 19.69 29.15 -19.02
N LEU A 625 18.51 29.75 -18.82
CA LEU A 625 17.90 29.91 -17.51
C LEU A 625 17.65 28.54 -16.84
N SER A 626 17.12 27.57 -17.59
CA SER A 626 16.88 26.21 -17.10
C SER A 626 18.17 25.52 -16.67
N SER A 627 19.24 25.68 -17.45
CA SER A 627 20.56 25.09 -17.14
C SER A 627 21.13 25.65 -15.83
N ARG A 628 21.00 26.96 -15.61
CA ARG A 628 21.43 27.61 -14.36
C ARG A 628 20.62 27.16 -13.15
N ILE A 629 19.29 27.04 -13.30
CA ILE A 629 18.42 26.55 -12.23
C ILE A 629 18.79 25.10 -11.86
N ASP A 630 19.04 24.25 -12.86
CA ASP A 630 19.40 22.85 -12.62
C ASP A 630 20.81 22.68 -12.04
N ALA A 631 21.74 23.59 -12.35
CA ALA A 631 23.08 23.64 -11.76
C ALA A 631 23.10 24.09 -10.29
N GLY A 632 21.99 24.63 -9.78
CA GLY A 632 21.89 25.09 -8.39
C GLY A 632 22.46 26.49 -8.16
N ASP A 633 22.69 27.27 -9.22
CA ASP A 633 23.12 28.65 -9.09
C ASP A 633 22.02 29.46 -8.40
N ALA A 634 22.31 29.94 -7.19
CA ALA A 634 21.50 30.95 -6.56
C ALA A 634 21.61 32.24 -7.38
N LEU A 635 20.59 32.57 -8.18
CA LEU A 635 20.31 33.96 -8.53
C LEU A 635 19.93 34.65 -7.20
N GLY A 636 20.96 35.05 -6.45
CA GLY A 636 20.87 35.57 -5.10
C GLY A 636 19.93 36.76 -5.03
N SER A 637 19.14 36.77 -3.95
CA SER A 637 18.38 37.94 -3.53
C SER A 637 19.27 39.18 -3.49
N THR A 638 18.70 40.30 -3.91
CA THR A 638 19.19 41.68 -3.71
C THR A 638 20.46 42.08 -4.45
N ASP A 639 20.50 41.95 -5.78
CA ASP A 639 20.87 43.06 -6.68
C ASP A 639 20.50 42.70 -8.14
N HIS A 640 19.39 43.24 -8.65
CA HIS A 640 18.77 42.77 -9.89
C HIS A 640 19.34 43.37 -11.19
N GLY A 641 20.50 44.02 -11.16
CA GLY A 641 21.05 44.74 -12.33
C GLY A 641 22.40 44.29 -12.87
N ALA A 642 23.18 43.48 -12.15
CA ALA A 642 24.57 43.20 -12.53
C ALA A 642 24.77 41.87 -13.28
N ASP A 643 24.10 40.79 -12.84
CA ASP A 643 24.34 39.43 -13.36
C ASP A 643 23.49 39.03 -14.58
N ALA A 644 22.51 39.85 -14.98
CA ALA A 644 21.70 39.64 -16.19
C ALA A 644 22.46 39.99 -17.49
N ARG A 645 23.48 40.87 -17.43
CA ARG A 645 24.35 41.18 -18.57
C ARG A 645 25.12 39.96 -19.10
N SER A 646 25.26 38.91 -18.28
CA SER A 646 25.97 37.67 -18.66
C SER A 646 25.14 36.72 -19.53
N LEU A 647 23.80 36.80 -19.56
CA LEU A 647 22.97 35.87 -20.33
C LEU A 647 22.82 36.30 -21.80
N LEU A 648 22.94 37.59 -22.11
CA LEU A 648 22.86 38.09 -23.49
C LEU A 648 24.23 38.13 -24.20
N THR A 649 25.35 37.91 -23.49
CA THR A 649 26.70 37.94 -24.07
C THR A 649 27.10 36.67 -24.82
N SER A 650 26.32 35.57 -24.66
CA SER A 650 26.43 34.31 -25.41
C SER A 650 25.67 34.29 -26.74
N LEU A 651 24.86 35.33 -27.04
CA LEU A 651 24.09 35.39 -28.29
C LEU A 651 24.96 35.76 -29.51
N PRO A 652 24.63 35.25 -30.72
CA PRO A 652 25.38 35.55 -31.94
C PRO A 652 25.49 37.06 -32.24
N PRO A 653 26.58 37.53 -32.87
CA PRO A 653 26.87 38.96 -33.09
C PRO A 653 25.78 39.77 -33.81
N ALA A 654 24.85 39.11 -34.52
CA ALA A 654 23.76 39.71 -35.28
C ALA A 654 22.70 40.43 -34.42
N LEU A 655 22.72 40.27 -33.09
CA LEU A 655 21.77 40.89 -32.15
C LEU A 655 22.28 42.16 -31.45
N ARG A 656 23.48 42.66 -31.81
CA ARG A 656 23.97 43.96 -31.34
C ARG A 656 23.40 45.08 -32.22
N ALA A 657 22.21 45.58 -31.90
CA ALA A 657 21.67 46.76 -32.58
C ALA A 657 22.53 48.00 -32.23
N ARG A 658 23.01 48.71 -33.26
CA ARG A 658 23.77 49.96 -33.19
C ARG A 658 22.91 51.11 -32.68
N ASP A 659 23.57 52.00 -31.96
CA ASP A 659 23.16 53.28 -31.38
C ASP A 659 21.96 53.99 -32.00
N ALA A 660 20.95 54.23 -31.16
CA ALA A 660 19.94 55.27 -31.36
C ALA A 660 20.50 56.61 -30.85
N SER A 661 21.07 57.41 -31.73
CA SER A 661 21.30 58.83 -31.53
C SER A 661 21.10 59.52 -32.85
N HIS A 662 19.94 60.16 -32.99
CA HIS A 662 19.55 61.23 -33.92
C HIS A 662 18.10 61.03 -34.39
N LEU A 663 17.18 61.82 -33.82
CA LEU A 663 16.21 62.67 -34.52
C LEU A 663 15.10 63.10 -33.56
N LEU A 664 15.42 64.12 -32.77
CA LEU A 664 14.44 65.11 -32.31
C LEU A 664 14.14 66.08 -33.46
N HIS A 665 12.91 66.62 -33.44
CA HIS A 665 12.32 67.65 -34.30
C HIS A 665 11.76 67.22 -35.67
N ARG A 666 10.42 67.11 -35.71
CA ARG A 666 9.55 68.02 -36.47
C ARG A 666 8.06 67.74 -36.19
N THR A 667 7.36 68.72 -35.64
CA THR A 667 5.93 68.97 -35.91
C THR A 667 5.81 69.76 -37.22
N PRO A 668 4.70 69.65 -37.98
CA PRO A 668 3.56 70.55 -37.76
C PRO A 668 2.14 69.97 -37.99
N ARG A 669 1.17 70.77 -37.49
CA ARG A 669 -0.28 70.95 -37.80
C ARG A 669 -0.73 70.49 -39.21
N GLY A 670 -2.00 70.17 -39.52
CA GLY A 670 -3.32 70.33 -38.89
C GLY A 670 -4.42 70.00 -39.93
N ASP A 671 -5.69 70.08 -39.51
CA ASP A 671 -6.96 69.98 -40.28
C ASP A 671 -7.37 68.56 -40.76
N GLY A 672 -8.62 68.09 -40.71
CA GLY A 672 -9.94 68.67 -40.39
C GLY A 672 -11.03 67.78 -41.02
N HIS A 673 -12.25 67.80 -40.45
CA HIS A 673 -13.50 67.11 -40.87
C HIS A 673 -13.63 65.63 -40.45
N GLY A 674 -14.64 65.22 -39.67
CA GLY A 674 -16.10 65.44 -39.82
C GLY A 674 -16.66 64.16 -40.46
N SER A 675 -17.42 63.29 -39.78
CA SER A 675 -18.86 63.42 -39.60
C SER A 675 -19.41 62.22 -38.82
N ASP A 676 -20.51 62.46 -38.11
CA ASP A 676 -21.45 61.52 -37.50
C ASP A 676 -21.83 60.28 -38.34
N VAL A 677 -22.28 59.21 -37.67
CA VAL A 677 -23.66 58.68 -37.76
C VAL A 677 -23.82 57.37 -36.94
N ARG A 678 -24.69 57.47 -35.92
CA ARG A 678 -25.71 56.54 -35.38
C ARG A 678 -25.47 55.03 -35.25
N ALA A 679 -25.72 54.57 -34.02
CA ALA A 679 -26.17 53.23 -33.63
C ALA A 679 -27.52 52.83 -34.28
N PRO A 680 -27.91 51.54 -34.22
CA PRO A 680 -28.85 51.18 -33.15
C PRO A 680 -28.66 49.79 -32.50
N VAL A 681 -28.86 49.80 -31.18
CA VAL A 681 -29.68 48.93 -30.31
C VAL A 681 -30.26 47.60 -30.86
N GLY A 682 -30.06 46.53 -30.06
CA GLY A 682 -30.87 45.29 -29.98
C GLY A 682 -29.97 44.07 -29.70
N GLY A 683 -30.16 43.17 -28.72
CA GLY A 683 -31.20 42.89 -27.74
C GLY A 683 -30.86 41.54 -27.07
N VAL A 684 -30.51 41.56 -25.78
CA VAL A 684 -30.92 40.66 -24.68
C VAL A 684 -31.15 39.13 -24.94
N VAL A 685 -30.25 38.33 -24.34
CA VAL A 685 -30.46 37.12 -23.47
C VAL A 685 -31.01 35.80 -24.05
N ARG A 686 -30.22 34.72 -23.90
CA ARG A 686 -30.53 33.56 -23.03
C ARG A 686 -29.32 32.62 -22.84
N GLN A 687 -28.90 32.49 -21.57
CA GLN A 687 -27.98 31.46 -21.08
C GLN A 687 -28.70 30.11 -20.98
N GLY A 688 -28.13 29.07 -21.57
CA GLY A 688 -28.50 27.67 -21.32
C GLY A 688 -27.54 27.05 -20.32
N GLN A 689 -27.99 26.88 -19.08
CA GLN A 689 -27.36 26.01 -18.08
C GLN A 689 -27.55 24.55 -18.49
N LEU A 690 -26.48 23.76 -18.51
CA LEU A 690 -26.55 22.30 -18.50
C LEU A 690 -25.97 21.81 -17.17
N THR A 691 -26.86 21.23 -16.38
CA THR A 691 -26.65 20.68 -15.04
C THR A 691 -25.86 19.39 -15.08
N ALA A 692 -25.03 19.21 -14.05
CA ALA A 692 -24.30 17.98 -13.76
C ALA A 692 -25.19 17.04 -12.96
N GLU A 693 -25.62 15.94 -13.58
CA GLU A 693 -26.22 14.80 -12.89
C GLU A 693 -25.53 13.53 -13.37
N GLN A 694 -24.88 12.84 -12.43
CA GLN A 694 -24.60 11.39 -12.37
C GLN A 694 -23.34 11.15 -11.50
N PHE A 695 -23.49 11.33 -10.20
CA PHE A 695 -22.77 10.56 -9.20
C PHE A 695 -23.80 10.12 -8.16
N GLY A 696 -23.87 8.81 -7.91
CA GLY A 696 -24.91 8.15 -7.12
C GLY A 696 -25.08 8.72 -5.72
N ALA A 697 -26.35 8.81 -5.34
CA ALA A 697 -26.85 9.35 -4.08
C ALA A 697 -26.45 8.52 -2.86
N VAL A 698 -26.16 9.24 -1.78
CA VAL A 698 -26.16 8.79 -0.39
C VAL A 698 -27.62 8.75 0.08
N PRO A 699 -28.13 7.69 0.73
CA PRO A 699 -29.48 7.73 1.30
C PRO A 699 -29.49 8.56 2.60
N PRO A 700 -30.51 9.42 2.83
CA PRO A 700 -30.59 10.20 4.05
C PRO A 700 -31.11 9.36 5.23
N HIS A 701 -30.67 9.77 6.41
CA HIS A 701 -31.20 9.37 7.71
C HIS A 701 -32.73 9.54 7.76
N HIS A 702 -33.45 8.47 8.09
CA HIS A 702 -34.82 8.58 8.60
C HIS A 702 -34.76 8.69 10.12
N ASP A 703 -35.13 9.87 10.61
CA ASP A 703 -35.46 10.10 12.00
C ASP A 703 -36.94 9.79 12.25
N ARG A 704 -37.19 9.38 13.50
CA ARG A 704 -38.46 8.94 14.08
C ARG A 704 -39.52 10.06 14.11
N ARG A 705 -40.79 9.71 13.88
CA ARG A 705 -41.96 9.99 14.76
C ARG A 705 -43.28 9.55 14.11
N GLY A 706 -44.16 8.93 14.91
CA GLY A 706 -45.63 9.01 14.81
C GLY A 706 -46.35 7.89 14.06
N ASP A 707 -46.54 6.73 14.71
CA ASP A 707 -47.84 6.18 15.17
C ASP A 707 -47.69 4.69 15.54
#